data_AF-A0A094BJU7-F1
#
_entry.id   AF-A0A094BJU7-F1
#
_cell.length_a   1.000
_cell.length_b   1.000
_cell.length_c   1.000
_cell.angle_alpha   90.00
_cell.angle_beta   90.00
_cell.angle_gamma   90.00
#
_symmetry.space_group_name_H-M   'P 1'
#
loop_
_entity.id
_entity.type
_entity.pdbx_description
1 polymer ?
#
loop_
_entity_poly.entity_id
_entity_poly.type
_entity_poly.pdbx_seq_one_letter_code
_entity_poly.pdbx_strand_id
1 'polypeptide(L)'
;MATPDFICANWRSGSADCKEVGRYTCKNCLLVVYCGADCQKSHWSVHKIDCKSFLGKEIWTPDWVLKNRQPAFIHGGETQVQFGGTKYLWGNVPSLDVLQLRSNEGNDYKGQLRLLFAASGDFRNVIKSIARLPESYKQSIDVTINDRDIDIVARNVIMLLIAMTVDNIDEAADCILHIWYSTLIRKSDLEILQQRIRPLIEDICKKIKGKLPSTTLAKTWTFGQRSMRLVLQKSSWDKLLAYMDTPDGLTMERANKIRAAVTLAESRKDYRDRHLLFQSNYHRIAKHRYWVDGLLLPFGSPRDDFKEPNPTFFQTADTWPIRDNGDPLNGWSLKEVEDTSSGPARNDIYGKLFYYVRIELRSFILRLSNSQISFCLFQEDASELPNHLKTGSFSRIEVSNISDGGYLGIHRTVHLMAPLLQSPLVNPHATLITLFMNAIEEKTTSADQVASMTPHSPETKRVIKYLPPTNNGISMGSYSTYIIKVLAARDIVATYDHIFKRYENDLKFSEMAQYLGGAVKENHTIIEKWPFRLKLQPGQPGAQEEFDRLLCGGVSGKERLTMPVIRFSGRSALLPSITDFVFLVRGSITAGSTTKEGPSEVIQLVAQMNKRWLVYFKPAVTDAPLDSSIPPPSKIHDITLSSISPVFQNILGSSNGEGRASSDFDRPSSPSSRAVSLAGITDPTTPHGMIVAMLQTRESIYLKVFDVTLTREYSGNEDVCNFWGLAEEEFYPGLRSRA
;
A
#
# COMPACT_ATOMS: atom_id res chain seq x y z
N MET A 1 2.55 15.27 -30.66
CA MET A 1 1.29 15.52 -29.93
C MET A 1 0.98 17.01 -30.01
N ALA A 2 -0.27 17.39 -30.23
CA ALA A 2 -0.67 18.81 -30.16
C ALA A 2 -0.36 19.37 -28.76
N THR A 3 0.12 20.60 -28.69
CA THR A 3 0.32 21.31 -27.42
C THR A 3 -1.03 21.41 -26.70
N PRO A 4 -1.13 21.03 -25.42
CA PRO A 4 -2.40 21.14 -24.70
C PRO A 4 -2.81 22.62 -24.62
N ASP A 5 -4.07 22.89 -24.92
CA ASP A 5 -4.66 24.21 -24.69
C ASP A 5 -4.89 24.41 -23.19
N PHE A 6 -4.41 25.53 -22.66
CA PHE A 6 -4.58 25.90 -21.26
C PHE A 6 -5.81 26.77 -21.13
N ILE A 7 -6.82 26.32 -20.40
CA ILE A 7 -8.12 27.01 -20.35
C ILE A 7 -8.01 28.29 -19.52
N CYS A 8 -8.48 29.40 -20.09
CA CYS A 8 -8.58 30.70 -19.44
C CYS A 8 -9.48 30.59 -18.21
N ALA A 9 -9.04 31.13 -17.07
CA ALA A 9 -9.78 31.01 -15.82
C ALA A 9 -11.10 31.80 -15.78
N ASN A 10 -11.31 32.70 -16.75
CA ASN A 10 -12.59 33.38 -16.94
C ASN A 10 -13.49 32.68 -17.98
N TRP A 11 -13.06 31.55 -18.54
CA TRP A 11 -13.84 30.84 -19.54
C TRP A 11 -15.11 30.26 -18.92
N ARG A 12 -16.23 30.43 -19.62
CA ARG A 12 -17.53 29.82 -19.35
C ARG A 12 -18.19 29.51 -20.68
N SER A 13 -18.96 28.43 -20.73
CA SER A 13 -19.76 28.12 -21.92
C SER A 13 -20.69 29.29 -22.24
N GLY A 14 -20.60 29.82 -23.47
CA GLY A 14 -21.36 30.99 -23.93
C GLY A 14 -20.76 32.37 -23.62
N SER A 15 -19.53 32.46 -23.08
CA SER A 15 -18.84 33.74 -22.87
C SER A 15 -18.35 34.36 -24.19
N ALA A 16 -19.00 35.41 -24.68
CA ALA A 16 -18.67 36.06 -25.95
C ALA A 16 -17.24 36.66 -26.01
N ASP A 17 -16.74 37.20 -24.90
CA ASP A 17 -15.47 37.96 -24.87
C ASP A 17 -14.24 37.12 -24.49
N CYS A 18 -14.42 35.86 -24.09
CA CYS A 18 -13.33 34.99 -23.68
C CYS A 18 -12.85 34.15 -24.86
N LYS A 19 -11.55 34.22 -25.18
CA LYS A 19 -10.96 33.44 -26.27
C LYS A 19 -10.63 31.99 -25.90
N GLU A 20 -11.13 31.52 -24.75
CA GLU A 20 -10.94 30.18 -24.18
C GLU A 20 -9.49 29.80 -23.82
N VAL A 21 -8.53 30.00 -24.72
CA VAL A 21 -7.13 29.64 -24.52
C VAL A 21 -6.37 30.74 -23.79
N GLY A 22 -5.90 30.42 -22.58
CA GLY A 22 -5.06 31.26 -21.75
C GLY A 22 -3.59 31.23 -22.16
N ARG A 23 -3.00 32.42 -22.28
CA ARG A 23 -1.57 32.63 -22.63
C ARG A 23 -0.82 33.49 -21.61
N TYR A 24 -1.56 34.20 -20.77
CA TYR A 24 -1.02 35.05 -19.71
C TYR A 24 -1.31 34.43 -18.35
N THR A 25 -0.53 34.76 -17.32
CA THR A 25 -0.72 34.22 -15.96
C THR A 25 -0.88 35.34 -14.95
N CYS A 26 -1.53 35.05 -13.82
CA CYS A 26 -1.48 35.96 -12.68
C CYS A 26 -0.04 36.04 -12.17
N LYS A 27 0.62 37.20 -12.36
CA LYS A 27 2.02 37.42 -11.99
C LYS A 27 2.31 37.24 -10.49
N ASN A 28 1.30 37.32 -9.63
CA ASN A 28 1.48 37.17 -8.19
C ASN A 28 1.54 35.71 -7.75
N CYS A 29 0.60 34.87 -8.21
CA CYS A 29 0.47 33.49 -7.71
C CYS A 29 0.89 32.42 -8.71
N LEU A 30 0.87 32.71 -10.01
CA LEU A 30 1.11 31.76 -11.09
C LEU A 30 0.22 30.50 -11.03
N LEU A 31 -0.99 30.61 -10.47
CA LEU A 31 -1.96 29.50 -10.36
C LEU A 31 -2.96 29.44 -11.51
N VAL A 32 -3.20 30.54 -12.21
CA VAL A 32 -4.28 30.64 -13.22
C VAL A 32 -3.78 31.30 -14.49
N VAL A 33 -4.39 30.94 -15.62
CA VAL A 33 -4.09 31.53 -16.93
C VAL A 33 -5.27 32.34 -17.47
N TYR A 34 -4.99 33.33 -18.32
CA TYR A 34 -5.97 34.21 -18.94
C TYR A 34 -5.69 34.39 -20.43
N CYS A 35 -6.74 34.54 -21.24
CA CYS A 35 -6.59 34.84 -22.66
C CYS A 35 -6.24 36.33 -22.92
N GLY A 36 -6.44 37.20 -21.92
CA GLY A 36 -6.16 38.62 -21.99
C GLY A 36 -6.47 39.35 -20.68
N ALA A 37 -6.14 40.65 -20.64
CA ALA A 37 -6.29 41.48 -19.45
C ALA A 37 -7.75 41.64 -18.99
N ASP A 38 -8.72 41.67 -19.91
CA ASP A 38 -10.12 41.88 -19.57
C ASP A 38 -10.72 40.66 -18.86
N CYS A 39 -10.36 39.45 -19.30
CA CYS A 39 -10.68 38.22 -18.57
C CYS A 39 -10.06 38.19 -17.17
N GLN A 40 -8.83 38.69 -17.01
CA GLN A 40 -8.21 38.81 -15.70
C GLN A 40 -8.95 39.79 -14.79
N LYS A 41 -9.34 40.97 -15.31
CA LYS A 41 -10.12 41.97 -14.56
C LYS A 41 -11.47 41.42 -14.14
N SER A 42 -12.16 40.73 -15.05
CA SER A 42 -13.48 40.13 -14.80
C SER A 42 -13.42 39.04 -13.72
N HIS A 43 -12.45 38.12 -13.82
CA HIS A 43 -12.27 37.04 -12.85
C HIS A 43 -11.68 37.49 -11.50
N TRP A 44 -11.14 38.71 -11.40
CA TRP A 44 -10.36 39.14 -10.24
C TRP A 44 -11.13 39.10 -8.92
N SER A 45 -12.43 39.41 -8.92
CA SER A 45 -13.27 39.39 -7.71
C SER A 45 -13.28 38.01 -7.04
N VAL A 46 -13.27 36.94 -7.85
CA VAL A 46 -13.20 35.55 -7.40
C VAL A 46 -11.76 35.16 -7.07
N HIS A 47 -10.84 35.39 -8.00
CA HIS A 47 -9.44 34.94 -7.87
C HIS A 47 -8.67 35.61 -6.73
N LYS A 48 -9.02 36.85 -6.36
CA LYS A 48 -8.32 37.62 -5.32
C LYS A 48 -8.25 36.88 -3.98
N ILE A 49 -9.26 36.06 -3.65
CA ILE A 49 -9.33 35.29 -2.40
C ILE A 49 -8.16 34.32 -2.32
N ASP A 50 -7.95 33.52 -3.36
CA ASP A 50 -6.85 32.56 -3.45
C ASP A 50 -5.51 33.27 -3.63
N CYS A 51 -5.46 34.26 -4.51
CA CYS A 51 -4.24 35.00 -4.85
C CYS A 51 -3.64 35.75 -3.66
N LYS A 52 -4.49 36.28 -2.76
CA LYS A 52 -4.06 37.02 -1.56
C LYS A 52 -4.16 36.20 -0.28
N SER A 53 -4.43 34.90 -0.37
CA SER A 53 -4.57 34.02 0.78
C SER A 53 -3.30 34.02 1.64
N PHE A 54 -3.47 34.01 2.97
CA PHE A 54 -2.36 33.95 3.91
C PHE A 54 -1.56 32.64 3.77
N LEU A 55 -2.21 31.54 3.37
CA LEU A 55 -1.56 30.26 3.10
C LEU A 55 -0.46 30.37 2.03
N GLY A 56 -0.61 31.29 1.07
CA GLY A 56 0.34 31.49 -0.03
C GLY A 56 1.55 32.36 0.33
N LYS A 57 1.65 32.86 1.57
CA LYS A 57 2.77 33.71 2.01
C LYS A 57 3.92 32.87 2.56
N GLU A 58 5.14 33.33 2.37
CA GLU A 58 6.35 32.72 2.96
C GLU A 58 6.32 32.72 4.49
N ILE A 59 5.74 33.77 5.08
CA ILE A 59 5.57 33.93 6.53
C ILE A 59 4.47 33.06 7.13
N TRP A 60 3.76 32.26 6.33
CA TRP A 60 2.74 31.35 6.86
C TRP A 60 3.39 30.32 7.79
N THR A 61 2.75 30.07 8.93
CA THR A 61 3.17 29.07 9.90
C THR A 61 1.95 28.32 10.43
N PRO A 62 2.10 27.04 10.81
CA PRO A 62 1.02 26.24 11.39
C PRO A 62 0.33 26.85 12.61
N ASP A 63 -0.94 26.51 12.79
CA ASP A 63 -1.76 27.03 13.89
C ASP A 63 -1.21 26.66 15.27
N TRP A 64 -0.63 25.46 15.43
CA TRP A 64 -0.06 25.04 16.71
C TRP A 64 1.13 25.90 17.13
N VAL A 65 1.87 26.47 16.17
CA VAL A 65 3.00 27.37 16.43
C VAL A 65 2.47 28.73 16.88
N LEU A 66 1.48 29.28 16.19
CA LEU A 66 0.86 30.57 16.54
C LEU A 66 0.24 30.55 17.94
N LYS A 67 -0.36 29.42 18.32
CA LYS A 67 -1.00 29.23 19.63
C LYS A 67 -0.07 28.66 20.70
N ASN A 68 1.21 28.42 20.38
CA ASN A 68 2.19 27.81 21.27
C ASN A 68 1.65 26.54 21.99
N ARG A 69 1.05 25.62 21.22
CA ARG A 69 0.43 24.40 21.73
C ARG A 69 1.13 23.16 21.18
N GLN A 70 1.03 22.05 21.93
CA GLN A 70 1.41 20.75 21.40
C GLN A 70 0.48 20.35 20.26
N PRO A 71 1.01 19.95 19.09
CA PRO A 71 0.19 19.46 18.00
C PRO A 71 -0.37 18.06 18.30
N ALA A 72 -1.56 17.78 17.78
CA ALA A 72 -2.30 16.54 18.02
C ALA A 72 -1.52 15.27 17.63
N PHE A 73 -0.65 15.36 16.62
CA PHE A 73 0.14 14.21 16.14
C PHE A 73 1.34 13.85 17.03
N ILE A 74 1.57 14.53 18.14
CA ILE A 74 2.67 14.24 19.09
C ILE A 74 2.20 13.45 20.33
N HIS A 75 0.89 13.17 20.49
CA HIS A 75 0.44 12.33 21.61
C HIS A 75 1.08 10.92 21.55
N GLY A 76 1.64 10.50 22.68
CA GLY A 76 2.51 9.33 22.79
C GLY A 76 1.80 7.99 22.59
N GLY A 77 2.38 7.14 21.75
CA GLY A 77 2.15 5.69 21.76
C GLY A 77 1.50 5.10 20.51
N GLU A 78 0.63 5.82 19.81
CA GLU A 78 -0.06 5.29 18.63
C GLU A 78 0.51 5.84 17.33
N THR A 79 1.21 4.97 16.60
CA THR A 79 1.57 5.12 15.19
C THR A 79 0.36 5.58 14.38
N GLN A 80 0.43 6.77 13.78
CA GLN A 80 -0.53 7.35 12.83
C GLN A 80 -2.02 7.01 13.13
N VAL A 81 -2.68 7.80 13.99
CA VAL A 81 -4.15 7.72 14.17
C VAL A 81 -4.85 7.81 12.80
N GLN A 82 -5.38 6.68 12.34
CA GLN A 82 -6.09 6.56 11.08
C GLN A 82 -7.40 7.35 11.17
N PHE A 83 -7.72 8.11 10.12
CA PHE A 83 -8.96 8.89 10.08
C PHE A 83 -9.56 8.86 8.67
N GLY A 84 -10.89 8.72 8.61
CA GLY A 84 -11.62 8.50 7.35
C GLY A 84 -11.78 7.03 7.00
N GLY A 85 -12.05 6.76 5.73
CA GLY A 85 -12.24 5.39 5.24
C GLY A 85 -10.92 4.61 5.15
N THR A 86 -11.03 3.32 4.91
CA THR A 86 -9.88 2.38 4.94
C THR A 86 -9.41 1.94 3.56
N LYS A 87 -10.01 2.47 2.49
CA LYS A 87 -9.76 2.03 1.11
C LYS A 87 -8.56 2.76 0.50
N TYR A 88 -7.76 1.99 -0.25
CA TYR A 88 -6.60 2.47 -1.00
C TYR A 88 -6.93 2.56 -2.49
N LEU A 89 -7.88 3.44 -2.84
CA LEU A 89 -8.36 3.59 -4.22
C LEU A 89 -7.37 4.36 -5.12
N TRP A 90 -6.32 4.93 -4.52
CA TRP A 90 -5.22 5.62 -5.19
C TRP A 90 -3.90 5.01 -4.76
N GLY A 91 -2.94 4.97 -5.68
CA GLY A 91 -1.57 4.61 -5.41
C GLY A 91 -0.94 5.47 -4.31
N ASN A 92 -0.22 4.83 -3.41
CA ASN A 92 0.52 5.48 -2.31
C ASN A 92 2.04 5.51 -2.55
N VAL A 93 2.49 5.02 -3.70
CA VAL A 93 3.86 5.16 -4.21
C VAL A 93 3.79 5.54 -5.70
N PRO A 94 4.82 6.16 -6.30
CA PRO A 94 4.85 6.48 -7.72
C PRO A 94 4.69 5.28 -8.67
N SER A 95 4.07 5.49 -9.82
CA SER A 95 3.81 4.46 -10.84
C SER A 95 5.07 3.91 -11.48
N LEU A 96 5.05 2.60 -11.72
CA LEU A 96 6.16 1.82 -12.25
C LEU A 96 5.85 1.36 -13.67
N ASP A 97 6.82 1.56 -14.57
CA ASP A 97 6.90 0.76 -15.80
C ASP A 97 7.59 -0.57 -15.44
N VAL A 98 6.82 -1.65 -15.36
CA VAL A 98 7.33 -2.98 -14.97
C VAL A 98 8.08 -3.69 -16.10
N LEU A 99 8.08 -3.11 -17.31
CA LEU A 99 8.75 -3.64 -18.47
C LEU A 99 10.12 -3.01 -18.65
N GLN A 100 10.13 -1.66 -18.77
CA GLN A 100 11.30 -0.90 -19.21
C GLN A 100 11.89 -1.49 -20.50
N LEU A 101 11.00 -1.83 -21.44
CA LEU A 101 11.32 -2.75 -22.54
C LEU A 101 12.54 -2.29 -23.34
N ARG A 102 12.62 -0.97 -23.63
CA ARG A 102 13.74 -0.39 -24.40
C ARG A 102 15.10 -0.57 -23.72
N SER A 103 15.18 -0.40 -22.41
CA SER A 103 16.43 -0.46 -21.65
C SER A 103 16.76 -1.87 -21.14
N ASN A 104 15.76 -2.76 -21.03
CA ASN A 104 15.94 -4.10 -20.49
C ASN A 104 16.02 -5.20 -21.56
N GLU A 105 15.05 -5.32 -22.47
CA GLU A 105 15.05 -6.30 -23.58
C GLU A 105 15.52 -5.70 -24.92
N GLY A 106 15.49 -4.38 -25.06
CA GLY A 106 15.82 -3.67 -26.29
C GLY A 106 14.61 -3.39 -27.20
N ASN A 107 14.79 -2.45 -28.14
CA ASN A 107 13.74 -2.01 -29.06
C ASN A 107 13.32 -3.10 -30.09
N ASP A 108 14.19 -4.08 -30.32
CA ASP A 108 13.99 -5.13 -31.30
C ASP A 108 13.36 -6.40 -30.71
N TYR A 109 12.99 -6.38 -29.43
CA TYR A 109 12.38 -7.52 -28.77
C TYR A 109 11.12 -8.00 -29.52
N LYS A 110 11.11 -9.29 -29.91
CA LYS A 110 10.03 -9.92 -30.68
C LYS A 110 9.23 -10.97 -29.89
N GLY A 111 9.51 -11.14 -28.61
CA GLY A 111 8.76 -12.06 -27.76
C GLY A 111 7.39 -11.52 -27.39
N GLN A 112 6.41 -12.41 -27.20
CA GLN A 112 5.11 -12.07 -26.62
C GLN A 112 5.30 -11.66 -25.14
N LEU A 113 4.75 -10.52 -24.75
CA LEU A 113 4.76 -10.08 -23.34
C LEU A 113 3.53 -10.59 -22.61
N ARG A 114 3.76 -11.27 -21.48
CA ARG A 114 2.69 -11.65 -20.54
C ARG A 114 2.97 -11.05 -19.17
N LEU A 115 2.08 -10.18 -18.71
CA LEU A 115 2.23 -9.42 -17.48
C LEU A 115 1.21 -9.88 -16.44
N LEU A 116 1.65 -10.01 -15.20
CA LEU A 116 0.79 -10.26 -14.05
C LEU A 116 0.96 -9.15 -13.02
N PHE A 117 -0.13 -8.48 -12.70
CA PHE A 117 -0.25 -7.58 -11.55
C PHE A 117 -1.09 -8.31 -10.49
N ALA A 118 -0.43 -9.06 -9.60
CA ALA A 118 -1.07 -10.04 -8.72
C ALA A 118 -1.81 -9.40 -7.52
N ALA A 119 -1.41 -8.19 -7.14
CA ALA A 119 -2.05 -7.37 -6.13
C ALA A 119 -1.96 -5.92 -6.60
N SER A 120 -2.68 -5.63 -7.68
CA SER A 120 -2.42 -4.47 -8.53
C SER A 120 -2.59 -3.13 -7.81
N GLY A 121 -3.48 -3.06 -6.82
CA GLY A 121 -4.03 -1.79 -6.40
C GLY A 121 -4.70 -1.09 -7.58
N ASP A 122 -4.60 0.24 -7.64
CA ASP A 122 -5.14 1.03 -8.74
C ASP A 122 -4.40 0.82 -10.08
N PHE A 123 -5.00 1.33 -11.15
CA PHE A 123 -4.63 0.97 -12.52
C PHE A 123 -3.32 1.59 -13.05
N ARG A 124 -2.58 2.35 -12.23
CA ARG A 124 -1.48 3.22 -12.66
C ARG A 124 -0.27 2.48 -13.21
N ASN A 125 0.09 1.34 -12.62
CA ASN A 125 1.24 0.55 -13.08
C ASN A 125 0.94 -0.10 -14.44
N VAL A 126 -0.31 -0.54 -14.65
CA VAL A 126 -0.77 -1.09 -15.94
C VAL A 126 -0.71 -0.01 -17.02
N ILE A 127 -1.30 1.16 -16.74
CA ILE A 127 -1.30 2.30 -17.67
C ILE A 127 0.11 2.69 -18.05
N LYS A 128 0.99 2.92 -17.07
CA LYS A 128 2.37 3.35 -17.34
C LYS A 128 3.14 2.30 -18.14
N SER A 129 3.04 1.04 -17.77
CA SER A 129 3.77 -0.04 -18.46
C SER A 129 3.33 -0.21 -19.92
N ILE A 130 2.03 -0.07 -20.21
CA ILE A 130 1.52 -0.17 -21.58
C ILE A 130 1.79 1.12 -22.38
N ALA A 131 1.56 2.29 -21.78
CA ALA A 131 1.79 3.60 -22.42
C ALA A 131 3.25 3.81 -22.85
N ARG A 132 4.20 3.22 -22.11
CA ARG A 132 5.65 3.37 -22.36
C ARG A 132 6.25 2.31 -23.28
N LEU A 133 5.43 1.40 -23.83
CA LEU A 133 5.90 0.46 -24.84
C LEU A 133 6.42 1.19 -26.09
N PRO A 134 7.59 0.79 -26.63
CA PRO A 134 8.10 1.33 -27.88
C PRO A 134 7.10 1.15 -29.03
N GLU A 135 6.97 2.17 -29.89
CA GLU A 135 6.09 2.10 -31.06
C GLU A 135 6.44 0.94 -32.01
N SER A 136 7.73 0.55 -32.05
CA SER A 136 8.26 -0.57 -32.81
C SER A 136 7.80 -1.95 -32.31
N TYR A 137 7.34 -2.06 -31.07
CA TYR A 137 6.85 -3.32 -30.54
C TYR A 137 5.44 -3.59 -31.08
N LYS A 138 5.28 -4.66 -31.87
CA LYS A 138 4.02 -5.03 -32.54
C LYS A 138 3.49 -6.42 -32.15
N GLN A 139 4.13 -7.08 -31.19
CA GLN A 139 3.70 -8.40 -30.75
C GLN A 139 2.49 -8.31 -29.83
N SER A 140 1.80 -9.43 -29.63
CA SER A 140 0.67 -9.50 -28.72
C SER A 140 1.09 -9.29 -27.26
N ILE A 141 0.18 -8.75 -26.46
CA ILE A 141 0.39 -8.49 -25.04
C ILE A 141 -0.77 -9.10 -24.27
N ASP A 142 -0.46 -9.94 -23.29
CA ASP A 142 -1.46 -10.47 -22.35
C ASP A 142 -1.23 -9.84 -20.98
N VAL A 143 -2.26 -9.22 -20.41
CA VAL A 143 -2.20 -8.55 -19.11
C VAL A 143 -3.19 -9.21 -18.17
N THR A 144 -2.69 -9.79 -17.08
CA THR A 144 -3.49 -10.33 -15.98
C THR A 144 -3.44 -9.38 -14.80
N ILE A 145 -4.60 -9.04 -14.23
CA ILE A 145 -4.74 -8.08 -13.13
C ILE A 145 -5.58 -8.74 -12.04
N ASN A 146 -5.13 -8.65 -10.80
CA ASN A 146 -5.84 -9.18 -9.65
C ASN A 146 -5.75 -8.21 -8.47
N ASP A 147 -6.86 -8.09 -7.76
CA ASP A 147 -6.88 -7.51 -6.41
C ASP A 147 -7.98 -8.21 -5.60
N ARG A 148 -7.80 -8.36 -4.30
CA ARG A 148 -8.81 -8.98 -3.44
C ARG A 148 -10.00 -8.04 -3.17
N ASP A 149 -9.76 -6.73 -3.22
CA ASP A 149 -10.78 -5.72 -2.90
C ASP A 149 -11.64 -5.43 -4.14
N ILE A 150 -12.93 -5.74 -4.05
CA ILE A 150 -13.90 -5.49 -5.12
C ILE A 150 -13.96 -4.02 -5.51
N ASP A 151 -13.70 -3.09 -4.58
CA ASP A 151 -13.77 -1.66 -4.88
C ASP A 151 -12.64 -1.24 -5.83
N ILE A 152 -11.46 -1.87 -5.70
CA ILE A 152 -10.32 -1.68 -6.59
C ILE A 152 -10.59 -2.36 -7.93
N VAL A 153 -11.01 -3.63 -7.90
CA VAL A 153 -11.29 -4.39 -9.13
C VAL A 153 -12.37 -3.71 -9.97
N ALA A 154 -13.46 -3.27 -9.35
CA ALA A 154 -14.56 -2.60 -10.05
C ALA A 154 -14.08 -1.32 -10.75
N ARG A 155 -13.31 -0.47 -10.05
CA ARG A 155 -12.77 0.76 -10.63
C ARG A 155 -11.81 0.47 -11.79
N ASN A 156 -10.92 -0.51 -11.65
CA ASN A 156 -10.01 -0.92 -12.73
C ASN A 156 -10.77 -1.45 -13.95
N VAL A 157 -11.82 -2.25 -13.73
CA VAL A 157 -12.72 -2.73 -14.80
C VAL A 157 -13.40 -1.56 -15.52
N ILE A 158 -13.96 -0.61 -14.79
CA ILE A 158 -14.68 0.54 -15.35
C ILE A 158 -13.76 1.40 -16.21
N MET A 159 -12.59 1.76 -15.68
CA MET A 159 -11.61 2.57 -16.41
C MET A 159 -11.12 1.87 -17.67
N LEU A 160 -10.89 0.55 -17.61
CA LEU A 160 -10.48 -0.23 -18.77
C LEU A 160 -11.58 -0.34 -19.83
N LEU A 161 -12.83 -0.54 -19.43
CA LEU A 161 -13.96 -0.57 -20.36
C LEU A 161 -14.12 0.79 -21.05
N ILE A 162 -14.04 1.91 -20.32
CA ILE A 162 -14.07 3.26 -20.93
C ILE A 162 -12.97 3.40 -21.99
N ALA A 163 -11.72 3.01 -21.66
CA ALA A 163 -10.60 3.05 -22.59
C ALA A 163 -10.78 2.18 -23.84
N MET A 164 -11.62 1.14 -23.78
CA MET A 164 -11.88 0.22 -24.88
C MET A 164 -13.11 0.59 -25.72
N THR A 165 -14.11 1.27 -25.14
CA THR A 165 -15.43 1.49 -25.77
C THR A 165 -15.71 2.93 -26.16
N VAL A 166 -15.00 3.92 -25.61
CA VAL A 166 -15.17 5.32 -26.00
C VAL A 166 -14.22 5.63 -27.17
N ASP A 167 -14.79 6.04 -28.30
CA ASP A 167 -14.04 6.23 -29.55
C ASP A 167 -13.10 7.45 -29.50
N ASN A 168 -13.54 8.53 -28.85
CA ASN A 168 -12.74 9.74 -28.72
C ASN A 168 -11.71 9.58 -27.57
N ILE A 169 -10.42 9.62 -27.91
CA ILE A 169 -9.31 9.44 -26.97
C ILE A 169 -9.28 10.52 -25.88
N ASP A 170 -9.57 11.78 -26.23
CA ASP A 170 -9.60 12.89 -25.27
C ASP A 170 -10.77 12.73 -24.29
N GLU A 171 -11.96 12.41 -24.80
CA GLU A 171 -13.15 12.16 -23.98
C GLU A 171 -12.95 10.97 -23.04
N ALA A 172 -12.41 9.86 -23.55
CA ALA A 172 -12.09 8.68 -22.75
C ALA A 172 -11.06 8.99 -21.64
N ALA A 173 -9.98 9.71 -21.97
CA ALA A 173 -8.96 10.09 -21.01
C ALA A 173 -9.52 11.01 -19.91
N ASP A 174 -10.31 12.01 -20.30
CA ASP A 174 -10.90 12.95 -19.34
C ASP A 174 -11.93 12.24 -18.43
N CYS A 175 -12.76 11.37 -18.99
CA CYS A 175 -13.73 10.57 -18.22
C CYS A 175 -13.02 9.65 -17.21
N ILE A 176 -11.98 8.92 -17.63
CA ILE A 176 -11.18 8.07 -16.73
C ILE A 176 -10.54 8.92 -15.62
N LEU A 177 -9.95 10.06 -15.95
CA LEU A 177 -9.31 10.95 -14.97
C LEU A 177 -10.31 11.40 -13.90
N HIS A 178 -11.50 11.83 -14.30
CA HIS A 178 -12.54 12.28 -13.37
C HIS A 178 -13.07 11.13 -12.51
N ILE A 179 -13.34 9.97 -13.10
CA ILE A 179 -13.75 8.77 -12.36
C ILE A 179 -12.69 8.36 -11.34
N TRP A 180 -11.42 8.48 -11.70
CA TRP A 180 -10.32 8.06 -10.83
C TRP A 180 -10.09 9.01 -9.66
N TYR A 181 -10.08 10.33 -9.88
CA TYR A 181 -9.54 11.28 -8.91
C TYR A 181 -10.49 12.38 -8.44
N SER A 182 -11.66 12.50 -9.07
CA SER A 182 -12.63 13.55 -8.76
C SER A 182 -13.86 13.02 -8.03
N THR A 183 -14.23 13.73 -6.96
CA THR A 183 -15.35 13.37 -6.08
C THR A 183 -16.70 13.55 -6.78
N LEU A 184 -16.77 14.58 -7.62
CA LEU A 184 -17.88 14.85 -8.52
C LEU A 184 -17.37 14.70 -9.95
N ILE A 185 -18.24 14.31 -10.87
CA ILE A 185 -17.97 14.15 -12.30
C ILE A 185 -18.96 14.98 -13.12
N ARG A 186 -18.67 15.13 -14.42
CA ARG A 186 -19.58 15.82 -15.33
C ARG A 186 -20.77 14.93 -15.65
N LYS A 187 -21.89 15.55 -16.03
CA LYS A 187 -23.04 14.81 -16.55
C LYS A 187 -22.66 13.90 -17.73
N SER A 188 -21.81 14.37 -18.65
CA SER A 188 -21.31 13.59 -19.77
C SER A 188 -20.50 12.36 -19.32
N ASP A 189 -19.73 12.47 -18.24
CA ASP A 189 -18.96 11.33 -17.70
C ASP A 189 -19.92 10.26 -17.12
N LEU A 190 -20.96 10.69 -16.41
CA LEU A 190 -22.00 9.81 -15.90
C LEU A 190 -22.81 9.15 -17.03
N GLU A 191 -23.12 9.90 -18.10
CA GLU A 191 -23.79 9.36 -19.29
C GLU A 191 -22.95 8.28 -19.97
N ILE A 192 -21.61 8.43 -20.04
CA ILE A 192 -20.71 7.36 -20.52
C ILE A 192 -20.86 6.10 -19.66
N LEU A 193 -20.81 6.25 -18.32
CA LEU A 193 -21.00 5.11 -17.41
C LEU A 193 -22.34 4.42 -17.62
N GLN A 194 -23.44 5.18 -17.67
CA GLN A 194 -24.79 4.65 -17.73
C GLN A 194 -25.18 4.10 -19.10
N GLN A 195 -24.74 4.74 -20.19
CA GLN A 195 -25.18 4.40 -21.55
C GLN A 195 -24.20 3.46 -22.27
N ARG A 196 -22.90 3.51 -21.96
CA ARG A 196 -21.87 2.68 -22.62
C ARG A 196 -21.45 1.49 -21.77
N ILE A 197 -21.18 1.72 -20.48
CA ILE A 197 -20.56 0.69 -19.63
C ILE A 197 -21.61 -0.19 -18.95
N ARG A 198 -22.63 0.41 -18.32
CA ARG A 198 -23.69 -0.31 -17.60
C ARG A 198 -24.33 -1.43 -18.44
N PRO A 199 -24.74 -1.24 -19.71
CA PRO A 199 -25.42 -2.30 -20.46
C PRO A 199 -24.56 -3.56 -20.61
N LEU A 200 -23.23 -3.42 -20.69
CA LEU A 200 -22.30 -4.54 -20.81
C LEU A 200 -22.29 -5.42 -19.54
N ILE A 201 -22.43 -4.80 -18.37
CA ILE A 201 -22.45 -5.48 -17.07
C ILE A 201 -23.85 -6.00 -16.75
N GLU A 202 -24.87 -5.20 -17.04
CA GLU A 202 -26.27 -5.54 -16.77
C GLU A 202 -26.73 -6.77 -17.56
N ASP A 203 -26.30 -6.91 -18.83
CA ASP A 203 -26.57 -8.10 -19.65
C ASP A 203 -26.09 -9.39 -18.95
N ILE A 204 -24.91 -9.33 -18.32
CA ILE A 204 -24.36 -10.47 -17.59
C ILE A 204 -25.13 -10.71 -16.30
N CYS A 205 -25.40 -9.66 -15.52
CA CYS A 205 -26.15 -9.75 -14.26
C CYS A 205 -27.55 -10.37 -14.48
N LYS A 206 -28.23 -9.99 -15.58
CA LYS A 206 -29.52 -10.57 -15.99
C LYS A 206 -29.39 -12.07 -16.28
N LYS A 207 -28.37 -12.50 -17.01
CA LYS A 207 -28.12 -13.91 -17.36
C LYS A 207 -27.78 -14.78 -16.15
N ILE A 208 -27.17 -14.21 -15.12
CA ILE A 208 -26.70 -14.94 -13.94
C ILE A 208 -27.61 -14.79 -12.72
N LYS A 209 -28.77 -14.13 -12.86
CA LYS A 209 -29.70 -13.80 -11.76
C LYS A 209 -30.04 -15.00 -10.86
N GLY A 210 -30.21 -16.19 -11.43
CA GLY A 210 -30.55 -17.42 -10.70
C GLY A 210 -29.35 -18.20 -10.13
N LYS A 211 -28.11 -17.73 -10.29
CA LYS A 211 -26.92 -18.41 -9.76
C LYS A 211 -26.70 -18.06 -8.29
N LEU A 212 -26.08 -18.98 -7.54
CA LEU A 212 -25.70 -18.74 -6.15
C LEU A 212 -24.68 -17.59 -6.07
N PRO A 213 -24.72 -16.73 -5.01
CA PRO A 213 -23.81 -15.60 -4.87
C PRO A 213 -22.31 -15.96 -4.99
N SER A 214 -21.90 -17.13 -4.48
CA SER A 214 -20.52 -17.63 -4.51
C SER A 214 -20.11 -18.24 -5.86
N THR A 215 -21.00 -18.32 -6.85
CA THR A 215 -20.69 -18.93 -8.15
C THR A 215 -19.71 -18.06 -8.92
N THR A 216 -18.53 -18.58 -9.21
CA THR A 216 -17.54 -17.90 -10.07
C THR A 216 -17.95 -17.99 -11.54
N LEU A 217 -18.00 -16.84 -12.20
CA LEU A 217 -18.48 -16.67 -13.56
C LEU A 217 -17.50 -15.81 -14.34
N ALA A 218 -17.32 -16.13 -15.62
CA ALA A 218 -16.43 -15.40 -16.50
C ALA A 218 -17.17 -14.84 -17.71
N LYS A 219 -16.82 -13.61 -18.10
CA LYS A 219 -17.26 -12.99 -19.35
C LYS A 219 -16.05 -12.47 -20.10
N THR A 220 -16.00 -12.73 -21.40
CA THR A 220 -15.07 -12.09 -22.33
C THR A 220 -15.83 -11.13 -23.23
N TRP A 221 -15.33 -9.89 -23.33
CA TRP A 221 -15.69 -8.92 -24.37
C TRP A 221 -14.53 -8.77 -25.35
N THR A 222 -14.86 -8.56 -26.63
CA THR A 222 -13.88 -8.37 -27.70
C THR A 222 -14.17 -7.05 -28.41
N PHE A 223 -13.16 -6.21 -28.56
CA PHE A 223 -13.21 -4.86 -29.14
C PHE A 223 -12.15 -4.73 -30.23
N GLY A 224 -12.44 -5.30 -31.41
CA GLY A 224 -11.45 -5.41 -32.49
C GLY A 224 -10.32 -6.37 -32.11
N GLN A 225 -9.07 -5.89 -32.15
CA GLN A 225 -7.88 -6.67 -31.76
C GLN A 225 -7.63 -6.71 -30.24
N ARG A 226 -8.56 -6.12 -29.46
CA ARG A 226 -8.47 -6.03 -28.01
C ARG A 226 -9.50 -6.95 -27.37
N SER A 227 -9.19 -7.55 -26.23
CA SER A 227 -10.19 -8.30 -25.46
C SER A 227 -10.03 -8.09 -23.98
N MET A 228 -11.12 -8.25 -23.25
CA MET A 228 -11.15 -8.19 -21.80
C MET A 228 -11.99 -9.37 -21.29
N ARG A 229 -11.35 -10.24 -20.51
CA ARG A 229 -11.99 -11.29 -19.74
C ARG A 229 -12.05 -10.88 -18.28
N LEU A 230 -13.23 -10.95 -17.68
CA LEU A 230 -13.46 -10.67 -16.27
C LEU A 230 -14.02 -11.91 -15.59
N VAL A 231 -13.40 -12.31 -14.49
CA VAL A 231 -13.81 -13.45 -13.65
C VAL A 231 -14.18 -12.94 -12.27
N LEU A 232 -15.44 -13.09 -11.90
CA LEU A 232 -15.95 -12.67 -10.60
C LEU A 232 -16.97 -13.67 -10.08
N GLN A 233 -17.12 -13.73 -8.77
CA GLN A 233 -18.29 -14.32 -8.14
C GLN A 233 -19.56 -13.53 -8.51
N LYS A 234 -20.71 -14.20 -8.53
CA LYS A 234 -22.00 -13.55 -8.84
C LYS A 234 -22.28 -12.33 -7.95
N SER A 235 -21.98 -12.40 -6.64
CA SER A 235 -22.14 -11.24 -5.74
C SER A 235 -21.29 -10.04 -6.13
N SER A 236 -20.11 -10.29 -6.70
CA SER A 236 -19.19 -9.24 -7.14
C SER A 236 -19.60 -8.66 -8.49
N TRP A 237 -20.24 -9.45 -9.36
CA TRP A 237 -20.93 -8.92 -10.54
C TRP A 237 -22.07 -7.97 -10.16
N ASP A 238 -22.91 -8.35 -9.18
CA ASP A 238 -23.99 -7.49 -8.69
C ASP A 238 -23.44 -6.18 -8.11
N LYS A 239 -22.36 -6.26 -7.31
CA LYS A 239 -21.67 -5.08 -6.79
C LYS A 239 -21.16 -4.21 -7.92
N LEU A 240 -20.43 -4.77 -8.89
CA LEU A 240 -19.92 -4.02 -10.04
C LEU A 240 -21.02 -3.28 -10.81
N LEU A 241 -22.22 -3.85 -10.92
CA LEU A 241 -23.36 -3.15 -11.53
C LEU A 241 -23.77 -1.92 -10.70
N ALA A 242 -23.79 -2.02 -9.37
CA ALA A 242 -24.11 -0.90 -8.48
C ALA A 242 -23.12 0.27 -8.58
N TYR A 243 -21.86 0.02 -8.96
CA TYR A 243 -20.87 1.09 -9.22
C TYR A 243 -21.23 2.01 -10.39
N MET A 244 -22.28 1.68 -11.17
CA MET A 244 -22.78 2.52 -12.28
C MET A 244 -23.86 3.51 -11.83
N ASP A 245 -24.35 3.38 -10.60
CA ASP A 245 -25.47 4.15 -10.05
C ASP A 245 -25.01 5.00 -8.88
N THR A 246 -25.44 6.26 -8.88
CA THR A 246 -25.31 7.12 -7.71
C THR A 246 -26.31 6.64 -6.66
N PRO A 247 -25.89 6.45 -5.38
CA PRO A 247 -26.81 6.05 -4.32
C PRO A 247 -28.02 6.97 -4.20
N ASP A 248 -29.19 6.38 -3.95
CA ASP A 248 -30.44 7.13 -3.80
C ASP A 248 -30.32 8.23 -2.74
N GLY A 249 -30.72 9.44 -3.11
CA GLY A 249 -30.68 10.62 -2.23
C GLY A 249 -29.29 11.19 -1.95
N LEU A 250 -28.25 10.74 -2.66
CA LEU A 250 -26.94 11.38 -2.63
C LEU A 250 -26.90 12.56 -3.60
N THR A 251 -27.01 13.78 -3.06
CA THR A 251 -26.83 15.02 -3.83
C THR A 251 -25.37 15.47 -3.83
N MET A 252 -25.03 16.45 -4.68
CA MET A 252 -23.73 17.11 -4.69
C MET A 252 -23.36 17.68 -3.32
N GLU A 253 -24.29 18.38 -2.67
CA GLU A 253 -24.08 19.02 -1.37
C GLU A 253 -23.80 17.96 -0.29
N ARG A 254 -24.55 16.86 -0.33
CA ARG A 254 -24.37 15.74 0.60
C ARG A 254 -23.04 15.04 0.38
N ALA A 255 -22.66 14.76 -0.86
CA ALA A 255 -21.37 14.17 -1.21
C ALA A 255 -20.20 15.05 -0.71
N ASN A 256 -20.27 16.36 -0.95
CA ASN A 256 -19.30 17.33 -0.45
C ASN A 256 -19.23 17.34 1.08
N LYS A 257 -20.38 17.30 1.78
CA LYS A 257 -20.42 17.25 3.24
C LYS A 257 -19.77 15.99 3.81
N ILE A 258 -20.08 14.82 3.24
CA ILE A 258 -19.52 13.53 3.68
C ILE A 258 -18.00 13.54 3.53
N ARG A 259 -17.51 14.00 2.38
CA ARG A 259 -16.07 14.11 2.12
C ARG A 259 -15.40 15.13 3.04
N ALA A 260 -15.97 16.32 3.20
CA ALA A 260 -15.41 17.37 4.05
C ALA A 260 -15.36 16.96 5.52
N ALA A 261 -16.30 16.13 5.99
CA ALA A 261 -16.26 15.54 7.34
C ALA A 261 -15.02 14.66 7.57
N VAL A 262 -14.36 14.19 6.50
CA VAL A 262 -13.09 13.47 6.56
C VAL A 262 -11.91 14.39 6.25
N THR A 263 -11.89 15.02 5.08
CA THR A 263 -10.72 15.77 4.58
C THR A 263 -10.49 17.09 5.32
N LEU A 264 -11.55 17.71 5.86
CA LEU A 264 -11.53 19.02 6.50
C LEU A 264 -11.94 18.99 7.98
N ALA A 265 -12.00 17.80 8.59
CA ALA A 265 -12.31 17.66 10.02
C ALA A 265 -11.44 18.56 10.91
N GLU A 266 -12.04 19.26 11.88
CA GLU A 266 -11.29 20.18 12.74
C GLU A 266 -10.26 19.45 13.61
N SER A 267 -10.58 18.24 14.07
CA SER A 267 -9.66 17.36 14.81
C SER A 267 -8.40 16.98 14.01
N ARG A 268 -8.42 17.16 12.69
CA ARG A 268 -7.31 16.83 11.78
C ARG A 268 -6.55 18.05 11.27
N LYS A 269 -6.82 19.24 11.82
CA LYS A 269 -6.17 20.50 11.41
C LYS A 269 -4.64 20.43 11.51
N ASP A 270 -4.09 19.87 12.59
CA ASP A 270 -2.63 19.76 12.76
C ASP A 270 -1.97 18.83 11.75
N TYR A 271 -2.67 17.78 11.32
CA TYR A 271 -2.17 16.87 10.30
C TYR A 271 -2.12 17.58 8.95
N ARG A 272 -3.16 18.37 8.62
CA ARG A 272 -3.17 19.21 7.41
C ARG A 272 -2.09 20.29 7.44
N ASP A 273 -1.97 21.03 8.54
CA ASP A 273 -0.96 22.08 8.69
C ASP A 273 0.46 21.48 8.62
N ARG A 274 0.68 20.26 9.15
CA ARG A 274 1.94 19.53 8.97
C ARG A 274 2.20 19.18 7.52
N HIS A 275 1.21 18.73 6.77
CA HIS A 275 1.38 18.50 5.34
C HIS A 275 1.73 19.80 4.60
N LEU A 276 1.02 20.91 4.86
CA LEU A 276 1.26 22.21 4.24
C LEU A 276 2.63 22.81 4.59
N LEU A 277 3.20 22.47 5.75
CA LEU A 277 4.53 22.90 6.18
C LEU A 277 5.65 22.52 5.19
N PHE A 278 5.49 21.39 4.51
CA PHE A 278 6.45 20.88 3.54
C PHE A 278 6.19 21.38 2.12
N GLN A 279 5.02 21.96 1.86
CA GLN A 279 4.65 22.45 0.53
C GLN A 279 5.24 23.85 0.26
N SER A 280 5.54 24.11 -1.02
CA SER A 280 5.87 25.45 -1.49
C SER A 280 4.67 26.40 -1.36
N ASN A 281 4.94 27.71 -1.38
CA ASN A 281 3.97 28.78 -1.11
C ASN A 281 2.59 28.56 -1.75
N TYR A 282 2.51 28.53 -3.08
CA TYR A 282 1.23 28.42 -3.78
C TYR A 282 0.78 26.97 -4.01
N HIS A 283 1.66 25.97 -3.80
CA HIS A 283 1.23 24.56 -3.73
C HIS A 283 0.28 24.35 -2.54
N ARG A 284 0.46 25.08 -1.42
CA ARG A 284 -0.49 25.05 -0.29
C ARG A 284 -1.90 25.45 -0.70
N ILE A 285 -2.02 26.45 -1.57
CA ILE A 285 -3.32 26.92 -2.08
C ILE A 285 -3.94 25.86 -2.99
N ALA A 286 -3.17 25.31 -3.93
CA ALA A 286 -3.63 24.25 -4.82
C ALA A 286 -4.09 23.00 -4.04
N LYS A 287 -3.31 22.58 -3.03
CA LYS A 287 -3.66 21.48 -2.13
C LYS A 287 -4.91 21.76 -1.32
N HIS A 288 -5.02 22.96 -0.75
CA HIS A 288 -6.20 23.35 0.00
C HIS A 288 -7.46 23.34 -0.88
N ARG A 289 -7.34 23.82 -2.13
CA ARG A 289 -8.44 23.79 -3.09
C ARG A 289 -8.90 22.35 -3.35
N TYR A 290 -7.96 21.44 -3.61
CA TYR A 290 -8.28 20.02 -3.76
C TYR A 290 -8.95 19.45 -2.51
N TRP A 291 -8.52 19.79 -1.28
CA TRP A 291 -9.23 19.35 -0.07
C TRP A 291 -10.65 19.88 0.05
N VAL A 292 -10.94 21.07 -0.47
CA VAL A 292 -12.28 21.68 -0.42
C VAL A 292 -13.23 21.02 -1.42
N ASP A 293 -12.88 20.99 -2.71
CA ASP A 293 -13.80 20.51 -3.75
C ASP A 293 -13.57 19.05 -4.17
N GLY A 294 -12.36 18.53 -3.98
CA GLY A 294 -12.02 17.15 -4.34
C GLY A 294 -12.03 16.89 -5.83
N LEU A 295 -11.71 17.90 -6.64
CA LEU A 295 -11.66 17.81 -8.09
C LEU A 295 -10.21 17.87 -8.58
N LEU A 296 -9.75 16.86 -9.31
CA LEU A 296 -8.45 16.92 -9.98
C LEU A 296 -8.61 17.69 -11.30
N LEU A 297 -8.37 19.00 -11.24
CA LEU A 297 -8.46 19.92 -12.38
C LEU A 297 -7.35 20.97 -12.31
N PRO A 298 -6.97 21.60 -13.44
CA PRO A 298 -6.21 22.83 -13.40
C PRO A 298 -6.93 23.87 -12.54
N PHE A 299 -6.17 24.62 -11.75
CA PHE A 299 -6.70 25.49 -10.69
C PHE A 299 -7.74 26.48 -11.23
N GLY A 300 -7.46 27.05 -12.41
CA GLY A 300 -8.34 28.01 -13.08
C GLY A 300 -9.51 27.41 -13.86
N SER A 301 -9.60 26.08 -14.03
CA SER A 301 -10.66 25.48 -14.82
C SER A 301 -12.04 25.67 -14.18
N PRO A 302 -13.12 25.83 -14.98
CA PRO A 302 -14.47 25.86 -14.45
C PRO A 302 -14.84 24.56 -13.74
N ARG A 303 -15.68 24.71 -12.73
CA ARG A 303 -16.18 23.60 -11.90
C ARG A 303 -17.69 23.43 -12.02
N ASP A 304 -18.35 24.30 -12.78
CA ASP A 304 -19.80 24.38 -12.87
C ASP A 304 -20.41 23.10 -13.45
N ASP A 305 -19.68 22.36 -14.28
CA ASP A 305 -20.17 21.10 -14.89
C ASP A 305 -20.04 19.88 -13.97
N PHE A 306 -19.28 19.98 -12.87
CA PHE A 306 -18.99 18.87 -11.95
C PHE A 306 -20.04 18.78 -10.87
N LYS A 307 -21.23 18.28 -11.23
CA LYS A 307 -22.40 18.25 -10.35
C LYS A 307 -22.79 16.86 -9.87
N GLU A 308 -22.37 15.83 -10.60
CA GLU A 308 -22.82 14.46 -10.34
C GLU A 308 -21.87 13.79 -9.34
N PRO A 309 -22.35 13.25 -8.20
CA PRO A 309 -21.51 12.42 -7.34
C PRO A 309 -20.91 11.25 -8.11
N ASN A 310 -19.61 11.02 -7.95
CA ASN A 310 -18.93 9.92 -8.61
C ASN A 310 -19.36 8.58 -7.98
N PRO A 311 -20.15 7.74 -8.68
CA PRO A 311 -20.69 6.51 -8.08
C PRO A 311 -19.57 5.53 -7.69
N THR A 312 -18.39 5.62 -8.31
CA THR A 312 -17.26 4.74 -8.00
C THR A 312 -16.52 5.08 -6.71
N PHE A 313 -16.81 6.23 -6.09
CA PHE A 313 -16.40 6.56 -4.71
C PHE A 313 -17.52 6.30 -3.70
N PHE A 314 -18.76 6.58 -4.09
CA PHE A 314 -19.90 6.52 -3.18
C PHE A 314 -20.72 5.25 -3.40
N GLN A 315 -20.38 4.19 -2.66
CA GLN A 315 -21.19 2.96 -2.62
C GLN A 315 -22.34 3.04 -1.61
N THR A 316 -22.27 3.99 -0.69
CA THR A 316 -23.35 4.34 0.24
C THR A 316 -23.53 5.86 0.26
N ALA A 317 -24.70 6.32 0.73
CA ALA A 317 -25.04 7.74 0.78
C ALA A 317 -24.47 8.47 2.02
N ASP A 318 -23.54 7.88 2.78
CA ASP A 318 -23.08 8.40 4.07
C ASP A 318 -21.58 8.26 4.36
N THR A 319 -20.84 7.54 3.52
CA THR A 319 -19.44 7.17 3.80
C THR A 319 -18.49 7.67 2.72
N TRP A 320 -17.36 8.27 3.14
CA TRP A 320 -16.21 8.53 2.27
C TRP A 320 -15.20 7.40 2.39
N PRO A 321 -14.80 6.72 1.28
CA PRO A 321 -14.05 5.47 1.37
C PRO A 321 -12.55 5.65 1.67
N ILE A 322 -11.99 6.85 1.44
CA ILE A 322 -10.54 7.10 1.53
C ILE A 322 -10.19 7.81 2.85
N ARG A 323 -8.94 7.67 3.28
CA ARG A 323 -8.35 8.40 4.41
C ARG A 323 -8.28 9.91 4.19
N ASP A 324 -8.16 10.67 5.27
CA ASP A 324 -7.97 12.12 5.25
C ASP A 324 -6.71 12.58 4.51
N ASN A 325 -5.67 11.74 4.53
CA ASN A 325 -4.39 12.00 3.89
C ASN A 325 -4.25 11.43 2.47
N GLY A 326 -5.32 10.89 1.89
CA GLY A 326 -5.31 10.42 0.49
C GLY A 326 -4.96 11.56 -0.47
N ASP A 327 -4.03 11.32 -1.39
CA ASP A 327 -3.60 12.29 -2.39
C ASP A 327 -3.27 11.63 -3.73
N PRO A 328 -3.92 12.01 -4.84
CA PRO A 328 -3.57 11.56 -6.17
C PRO A 328 -2.09 11.76 -6.54
N LEU A 329 -1.42 12.79 -5.99
CA LEU A 329 0.00 13.04 -6.24
C LEU A 329 0.90 11.87 -5.81
N ASN A 330 0.50 11.10 -4.79
CA ASN A 330 1.31 10.00 -4.25
C ASN A 330 1.43 8.83 -5.24
N GLY A 331 0.48 8.68 -6.16
CA GLY A 331 0.48 7.62 -7.17
C GLY A 331 1.44 7.86 -8.33
N TRP A 332 2.03 9.05 -8.43
CA TRP A 332 2.81 9.47 -9.59
C TRP A 332 4.16 10.07 -9.19
N SER A 333 5.13 10.04 -10.11
CA SER A 333 6.44 10.63 -9.84
C SER A 333 6.31 12.14 -9.75
N LEU A 334 6.55 12.70 -8.56
CA LEU A 334 6.46 14.14 -8.37
C LEU A 334 7.42 14.90 -9.29
N LYS A 335 8.56 14.30 -9.65
CA LYS A 335 9.49 14.88 -10.63
C LYS A 335 8.84 15.01 -12.01
N GLU A 336 8.23 13.93 -12.50
CA GLU A 336 7.58 13.93 -13.82
C GLU A 336 6.36 14.86 -13.85
N VAL A 337 5.63 14.94 -12.73
CA VAL A 337 4.53 15.89 -12.56
C VAL A 337 5.05 17.33 -12.58
N GLU A 338 6.09 17.67 -11.82
CA GLU A 338 6.66 19.03 -11.80
C GLU A 338 7.26 19.45 -13.15
N ASP A 339 7.88 18.50 -13.85
CA ASP A 339 8.43 18.69 -15.21
C ASP A 339 7.32 18.85 -16.27
N THR A 340 6.08 18.45 -15.96
CA THR A 340 4.95 18.59 -16.88
C THR A 340 4.48 20.05 -16.96
N SER A 341 4.26 20.53 -18.18
CA SER A 341 3.79 21.89 -18.43
C SER A 341 2.32 22.07 -18.05
N SER A 342 2.05 23.00 -17.14
CA SER A 342 0.75 23.63 -16.91
C SER A 342 0.66 25.00 -17.61
N GLY A 343 1.49 25.21 -18.64
CA GLY A 343 1.57 26.46 -19.37
C GLY A 343 2.10 27.60 -18.49
N PRO A 344 1.52 28.81 -18.60
CA PRO A 344 1.88 29.94 -17.74
C PRO A 344 1.56 29.75 -16.24
N ALA A 345 0.72 28.78 -15.84
CA ALA A 345 0.35 28.53 -14.44
C ALA A 345 1.36 27.61 -13.72
N ARG A 346 2.61 28.06 -13.61
CA ARG A 346 3.74 27.22 -13.14
C ARG A 346 3.62 26.69 -11.71
N ASN A 347 2.82 27.33 -10.86
CA ASN A 347 2.62 26.93 -9.46
C ASN A 347 1.39 26.03 -9.25
N ASP A 348 0.67 25.70 -10.31
CA ASP A 348 -0.51 24.83 -10.26
C ASP A 348 -0.12 23.35 -10.30
N ILE A 349 0.31 22.81 -9.14
CA ILE A 349 0.77 21.42 -9.05
C ILE A 349 -0.32 20.39 -9.39
N TYR A 350 -1.59 20.68 -9.08
CA TYR A 350 -2.71 19.80 -9.41
C TYR A 350 -3.10 19.91 -10.89
N GLY A 351 -2.94 21.08 -11.51
CA GLY A 351 -3.03 21.22 -12.96
C GLY A 351 -1.91 20.48 -13.70
N LYS A 352 -0.67 20.55 -13.19
CA LYS A 352 0.44 19.73 -13.71
C LYS A 352 0.13 18.24 -13.62
N LEU A 353 -0.39 17.79 -12.47
CA LEU A 353 -0.83 16.40 -12.30
C LEU A 353 -1.93 16.03 -13.29
N PHE A 354 -2.95 16.89 -13.45
CA PHE A 354 -4.03 16.68 -14.42
C PHE A 354 -3.47 16.45 -15.83
N TYR A 355 -2.61 17.35 -16.32
CA TYR A 355 -2.04 17.22 -17.66
C TYR A 355 -1.13 15.99 -17.80
N TYR A 356 -0.34 15.68 -16.76
CA TYR A 356 0.53 14.51 -16.77
C TYR A 356 -0.27 13.20 -16.86
N VAL A 357 -1.27 13.02 -16.00
CA VAL A 357 -2.15 11.84 -16.02
C VAL A 357 -2.91 11.75 -17.33
N ARG A 358 -3.40 12.88 -17.85
CA ARG A 358 -4.06 12.93 -19.16
C ARG A 358 -3.13 12.49 -20.30
N ILE A 359 -1.86 12.87 -20.28
CA ILE A 359 -0.85 12.41 -21.26
C ILE A 359 -0.63 10.90 -21.18
N GLU A 360 -0.49 10.35 -19.97
CA GLU A 360 -0.32 8.91 -19.75
C GLU A 360 -1.56 8.13 -20.23
N LEU A 361 -2.77 8.60 -19.90
CA LEU A 361 -4.03 7.99 -20.33
C LEU A 361 -4.19 8.02 -21.85
N ARG A 362 -3.90 9.16 -22.50
CA ARG A 362 -3.93 9.27 -23.96
C ARG A 362 -2.95 8.32 -24.63
N SER A 363 -1.74 8.22 -24.10
CA SER A 363 -0.71 7.31 -24.58
C SER A 363 -1.14 5.85 -24.42
N PHE A 364 -1.75 5.51 -23.29
CA PHE A 364 -2.32 4.20 -23.02
C PHE A 364 -3.44 3.85 -24.01
N ILE A 365 -4.45 4.70 -24.17
CA ILE A 365 -5.58 4.46 -25.07
C ILE A 365 -5.11 4.35 -26.53
N LEU A 366 -4.22 5.25 -26.97
CA LEU A 366 -3.62 5.18 -28.30
C LEU A 366 -2.87 3.85 -28.50
N ARG A 367 -2.17 3.38 -27.47
CA ARG A 367 -1.47 2.09 -27.52
C ARG A 367 -2.43 0.92 -27.61
N LEU A 368 -3.53 0.94 -26.85
CA LEU A 368 -4.58 -0.07 -26.94
C LEU A 368 -5.10 -0.17 -28.38
N SER A 369 -5.43 0.95 -29.01
CA SER A 369 -6.00 0.99 -30.37
C SER A 369 -5.06 0.43 -31.45
N ASN A 370 -3.75 0.47 -31.22
CA ASN A 370 -2.73 0.09 -32.20
C ASN A 370 -2.06 -1.27 -31.92
N SER A 371 -2.55 -2.03 -30.94
CA SER A 371 -1.89 -3.26 -30.47
C SER A 371 -2.89 -4.39 -30.29
N GLN A 372 -2.43 -5.62 -30.52
CA GLN A 372 -3.17 -6.81 -30.12
C GLN A 372 -2.97 -7.04 -28.62
N ILE A 373 -3.99 -6.76 -27.82
CA ILE A 373 -3.91 -6.83 -26.35
C ILE A 373 -5.07 -7.62 -25.76
N SER A 374 -4.77 -8.54 -24.85
CA SER A 374 -5.77 -9.23 -24.05
C SER A 374 -5.61 -8.87 -22.56
N PHE A 375 -6.74 -8.61 -21.90
CA PHE A 375 -6.79 -8.41 -20.46
C PHE A 375 -7.56 -9.55 -19.80
N CYS A 376 -7.07 -10.04 -18.67
CA CYS A 376 -7.79 -10.96 -17.79
C CYS A 376 -7.79 -10.41 -16.36
N LEU A 377 -8.97 -10.15 -15.81
CA LEU A 377 -9.13 -9.60 -14.48
C LEU A 377 -9.78 -10.61 -13.54
N PHE A 378 -9.25 -10.69 -12.32
CA PHE A 378 -9.73 -11.53 -11.22
C PHE A 378 -9.99 -10.68 -9.97
N GLN A 379 -10.82 -11.24 -9.08
CA GLN A 379 -10.97 -10.76 -7.71
C GLN A 379 -10.68 -11.90 -6.74
N GLU A 380 -9.41 -12.27 -6.60
CA GLU A 380 -8.96 -13.36 -5.75
C GLU A 380 -7.95 -12.87 -4.71
N ASP A 381 -7.85 -13.59 -3.58
CA ASP A 381 -6.68 -13.44 -2.72
C ASP A 381 -5.43 -13.85 -3.49
N ALA A 382 -4.34 -13.08 -3.37
CA ALA A 382 -3.10 -13.37 -4.10
C ALA A 382 -2.53 -14.76 -3.76
N SER A 383 -2.89 -15.35 -2.60
CA SER A 383 -2.52 -16.72 -2.25
C SER A 383 -3.27 -17.80 -3.01
N GLU A 384 -4.48 -17.52 -3.50
CA GLU A 384 -5.31 -18.46 -4.27
C GLU A 384 -5.19 -18.23 -5.78
N LEU A 385 -4.74 -17.04 -6.20
CA LEU A 385 -4.58 -16.67 -7.60
C LEU A 385 -3.80 -17.69 -8.46
N PRO A 386 -2.69 -18.32 -8.00
CA PRO A 386 -1.96 -19.30 -8.80
C PRO A 386 -2.81 -20.49 -9.26
N ASN A 387 -3.86 -20.86 -8.53
CA ASN A 387 -4.78 -21.96 -8.89
C ASN A 387 -5.56 -21.69 -10.19
N HIS A 388 -5.62 -20.43 -10.61
CA HIS A 388 -6.31 -19.99 -11.83
C HIS A 388 -5.37 -19.70 -13.00
N LEU A 389 -4.06 -19.78 -12.77
CA LEU A 389 -3.04 -19.34 -13.72
C LEU A 389 -2.18 -20.51 -14.19
N LYS A 390 -1.67 -20.39 -15.41
CA LYS A 390 -0.76 -21.38 -15.98
C LYS A 390 0.65 -21.13 -15.44
N THR A 391 1.32 -22.19 -15.00
CA THR A 391 2.74 -22.12 -14.62
C THR A 391 3.62 -21.77 -15.83
N GLY A 392 4.74 -21.10 -15.59
CA GLY A 392 5.71 -20.80 -16.64
C GLY A 392 5.24 -19.81 -17.71
N SER A 393 4.20 -19.01 -17.46
CA SER A 393 3.56 -18.19 -18.51
C SER A 393 3.98 -16.73 -18.53
N PHE A 394 4.42 -16.14 -17.42
CA PHE A 394 4.59 -14.70 -17.31
C PHE A 394 6.02 -14.19 -17.55
N SER A 395 6.14 -13.13 -18.34
CA SER A 395 7.36 -12.38 -18.58
C SER A 395 7.66 -11.40 -17.44
N ARG A 396 6.62 -10.91 -16.76
CA ARG A 396 6.71 -10.05 -15.57
C ARG A 396 5.61 -10.39 -14.59
N ILE A 397 5.97 -10.41 -13.32
CA ILE A 397 5.02 -10.46 -12.21
C ILE A 397 5.34 -9.31 -11.27
N GLU A 398 4.35 -8.48 -10.96
CA GLU A 398 4.42 -7.43 -9.96
C GLU A 398 3.40 -7.72 -8.87
N VAL A 399 3.81 -7.62 -7.62
CA VAL A 399 3.04 -8.09 -6.45
C VAL A 399 2.82 -7.00 -5.40
N SER A 400 3.12 -5.75 -5.72
CA SER A 400 3.07 -4.62 -4.79
C SER A 400 3.82 -4.95 -3.49
N ASN A 401 3.26 -4.58 -2.34
CA ASN A 401 3.83 -4.74 -1.01
C ASN A 401 3.42 -6.03 -0.30
N ILE A 402 2.83 -7.02 -0.98
CA ILE A 402 2.36 -8.24 -0.30
C ILE A 402 3.50 -9.10 0.30
N SER A 403 4.75 -8.81 -0.06
CA SER A 403 5.94 -9.45 0.53
C SER A 403 6.38 -8.85 1.88
N ASP A 404 5.86 -7.69 2.28
CA ASP A 404 6.08 -7.16 3.64
C ASP A 404 5.49 -8.13 4.69
N GLY A 405 6.07 -8.15 5.90
CA GLY A 405 5.72 -9.11 6.96
C GLY A 405 4.26 -8.99 7.43
N GLY A 406 3.67 -7.80 7.34
CA GLY A 406 2.25 -7.56 7.64
C GLY A 406 1.25 -8.14 6.62
N TYR A 407 1.71 -8.75 5.52
CA TYR A 407 0.86 -9.35 4.48
C TYR A 407 1.16 -10.84 4.30
N LEU A 408 1.57 -11.29 3.10
CA LEU A 408 1.92 -12.70 2.87
C LEU A 408 3.34 -13.02 3.33
N GLY A 409 4.22 -12.01 3.38
CA GLY A 409 5.64 -12.20 3.60
C GLY A 409 6.36 -12.76 2.37
N ILE A 410 7.63 -12.41 2.24
CA ILE A 410 8.44 -12.73 1.05
C ILE A 410 8.50 -14.23 0.71
N HIS A 411 8.59 -15.13 1.70
CA HIS A 411 8.71 -16.58 1.43
C HIS A 411 7.49 -17.11 0.71
N ARG A 412 6.30 -16.80 1.24
CA ARG A 412 5.04 -17.26 0.67
C ARG A 412 4.80 -16.60 -0.69
N THR A 413 5.09 -15.30 -0.81
CA THR A 413 4.97 -14.59 -2.09
C THR A 413 5.85 -15.20 -3.18
N VAL A 414 7.14 -15.46 -2.89
CA VAL A 414 8.03 -16.08 -3.88
C VAL A 414 7.57 -17.51 -4.18
N HIS A 415 7.21 -18.31 -3.19
CA HIS A 415 6.71 -19.67 -3.41
C HIS A 415 5.52 -19.74 -4.37
N LEU A 416 4.56 -18.83 -4.21
CA LEU A 416 3.34 -18.79 -5.02
C LEU A 416 3.56 -18.20 -6.41
N MET A 417 4.35 -17.14 -6.51
CA MET A 417 4.46 -16.34 -7.73
C MET A 417 5.61 -16.78 -8.63
N ALA A 418 6.69 -17.30 -8.05
CA ALA A 418 7.85 -17.73 -8.80
C ALA A 418 7.48 -18.80 -9.86
N PRO A 419 6.75 -19.89 -9.55
CA PRO A 419 6.41 -20.92 -10.54
C PRO A 419 5.62 -20.41 -11.77
N LEU A 420 5.01 -19.23 -11.69
CA LEU A 420 4.27 -18.60 -12.79
C LEU A 420 5.20 -17.89 -13.79
N LEU A 421 6.46 -17.59 -13.44
CA LEU A 421 7.42 -16.96 -14.34
C LEU A 421 7.88 -17.90 -15.44
N GLN A 422 8.03 -17.35 -16.65
CA GLN A 422 8.68 -18.03 -17.77
C GLN A 422 10.09 -18.52 -17.37
N SER A 423 10.44 -19.72 -17.83
CA SER A 423 11.80 -20.25 -17.69
C SER A 423 12.81 -19.35 -18.41
N PRO A 424 14.06 -19.21 -17.91
CA PRO A 424 15.13 -18.46 -18.60
C PRO A 424 15.37 -18.89 -20.05
N LEU A 425 15.09 -20.16 -20.38
CA LEU A 425 15.22 -20.68 -21.74
C LEU A 425 14.20 -20.07 -22.70
N VAL A 426 13.06 -19.62 -22.17
CA VAL A 426 11.99 -18.95 -22.93
C VAL A 426 12.18 -17.43 -22.88
N ASN A 427 12.44 -16.89 -21.68
CA ASN A 427 12.66 -15.47 -21.48
C ASN A 427 13.68 -15.24 -20.35
N PRO A 428 14.94 -14.91 -20.66
CA PRO A 428 15.97 -14.66 -19.64
C PRO A 428 15.71 -13.39 -18.82
N HIS A 429 14.76 -12.55 -19.25
CA HIS A 429 14.37 -11.33 -18.55
C HIS A 429 13.16 -11.53 -17.61
N ALA A 430 12.58 -12.73 -17.56
CA ALA A 430 11.46 -13.03 -16.67
C ALA A 430 11.80 -12.67 -15.21
N THR A 431 10.99 -11.79 -14.62
CA THR A 431 11.32 -11.17 -13.32
C THR A 431 10.05 -11.02 -12.46
N LEU A 432 10.16 -11.41 -11.19
CA LEU A 432 9.22 -11.06 -10.14
C LEU A 432 9.67 -9.73 -9.52
N ILE A 433 8.76 -8.77 -9.36
CA ILE A 433 9.03 -7.45 -8.82
C ILE A 433 8.19 -7.30 -7.56
N THR A 434 8.85 -7.09 -6.42
CA THR A 434 8.16 -6.85 -5.14
C THR A 434 8.62 -5.55 -4.53
N LEU A 435 7.67 -4.82 -3.97
CA LEU A 435 7.90 -3.64 -3.14
C LEU A 435 7.96 -4.07 -1.68
N PHE A 436 8.83 -3.43 -0.90
CA PHE A 436 8.83 -3.43 0.55
C PHE A 436 8.73 -1.97 0.98
N MET A 437 7.64 -1.64 1.66
CA MET A 437 7.44 -0.30 2.21
C MET A 437 7.45 -0.29 3.74
N ASN A 438 7.29 -1.46 4.38
CA ASN A 438 7.26 -1.59 5.84
C ASN A 438 8.56 -2.21 6.41
N ALA A 439 9.31 -2.96 5.60
CA ALA A 439 10.49 -3.71 6.06
C ALA A 439 11.53 -2.90 6.85
N ILE A 440 11.73 -1.62 6.52
CA ILE A 440 12.67 -0.76 7.26
C ILE A 440 12.15 -0.45 8.66
N GLU A 441 10.88 -0.10 8.80
CA GLU A 441 10.28 0.19 10.09
C GLU A 441 10.21 -1.08 10.96
N GLU A 442 9.84 -2.21 10.35
CA GLU A 442 9.79 -3.52 11.01
C GLU A 442 11.14 -3.98 11.57
N LYS A 443 12.26 -3.52 10.99
CA LYS A 443 13.61 -3.93 11.39
C LYS A 443 14.45 -2.85 12.04
N THR A 444 14.01 -1.61 12.09
CA THR A 444 14.78 -0.56 12.76
C THR A 444 14.81 -0.83 14.27
N THR A 445 16.01 -0.86 14.86
CA THR A 445 16.17 -1.06 16.31
C THR A 445 16.31 0.27 17.05
N SER A 446 16.11 0.27 18.37
CA SER A 446 16.36 1.45 19.21
C SER A 446 17.81 1.94 19.09
N ALA A 447 18.77 1.02 18.94
CA ALA A 447 20.18 1.38 18.73
C ALA A 447 20.38 2.12 17.40
N ASP A 448 19.73 1.68 16.31
CA ASP A 448 19.78 2.37 15.02
C ASP A 448 19.20 3.79 15.12
N GLN A 449 18.07 3.94 15.82
CA GLN A 449 17.43 5.23 16.06
C GLN A 449 18.36 6.18 16.83
N VAL A 450 18.90 5.74 17.96
CA VAL A 450 19.84 6.52 18.79
C VAL A 450 21.09 6.88 18.01
N ALA A 451 21.70 5.93 17.30
CA ALA A 451 22.90 6.17 16.50
C ALA A 451 22.66 7.23 15.43
N SER A 452 21.50 7.18 14.76
CA SER A 452 21.12 8.19 13.79
C SER A 452 20.99 9.56 14.48
N MET A 453 20.38 9.66 15.66
CA MET A 453 20.06 10.95 16.30
C MET A 453 21.26 11.72 16.87
N THR A 454 22.45 11.13 16.89
CA THR A 454 23.65 11.79 17.41
C THR A 454 24.07 13.01 16.56
N PRO A 455 24.60 14.09 17.17
CA PRO A 455 25.06 15.28 16.42
C PRO A 455 26.15 14.99 15.38
N HIS A 456 26.91 13.91 15.57
CA HIS A 456 28.02 13.54 14.69
C HIS A 456 27.64 12.54 13.59
N SER A 457 26.41 12.04 13.60
CA SER A 457 25.90 11.12 12.58
C SER A 457 25.98 11.72 11.17
N PRO A 458 26.22 10.89 10.14
CA PRO A 458 26.18 11.34 8.74
C PRO A 458 24.84 12.00 8.37
N GLU A 459 23.73 11.48 8.88
CA GLU A 459 22.38 11.97 8.64
C GLU A 459 22.23 13.38 9.17
N THR A 460 22.58 13.62 10.43
CA THR A 460 22.47 14.96 11.05
C THR A 460 23.35 15.97 10.32
N LYS A 461 24.59 15.59 9.99
CA LYS A 461 25.50 16.43 9.18
C LYS A 461 24.92 16.76 7.81
N ARG A 462 24.21 15.82 7.17
CA ARG A 462 23.59 16.03 5.85
C ARG A 462 22.33 16.89 5.96
N VAL A 463 21.46 16.66 6.94
CA VAL A 463 20.28 17.49 7.18
C VAL A 463 20.67 18.95 7.40
N ILE A 464 21.67 19.22 8.24
CA ILE A 464 22.11 20.61 8.53
C ILE A 464 22.57 21.34 7.26
N LYS A 465 23.10 20.63 6.26
CA LYS A 465 23.51 21.23 4.99
C LYS A 465 22.32 21.65 4.10
N TYR A 466 21.21 20.92 4.16
CA TYR A 466 19.98 21.26 3.43
C TYR A 466 19.04 22.19 4.22
N LEU A 467 19.07 22.07 5.54
CA LEU A 467 18.23 22.81 6.49
C LEU A 467 19.12 23.45 7.57
N PRO A 468 19.90 24.49 7.22
CA PRO A 468 20.73 25.19 8.18
C PRO A 468 19.88 25.77 9.31
N PRO A 469 20.34 25.70 10.57
CA PRO A 469 19.66 26.36 11.69
C PRO A 469 19.50 27.84 11.38
N THR A 470 18.29 28.37 11.51
CA THR A 470 18.05 29.81 11.35
C THR A 470 18.33 30.50 12.67
N ASN A 471 19.29 31.45 12.69
CA ASN A 471 19.68 32.25 13.87
C ASN A 471 18.60 33.23 14.38
N ASN A 472 17.33 33.05 14.00
CA ASN A 472 16.31 34.10 14.11
C ASN A 472 15.45 34.05 15.38
N GLY A 473 16.00 33.61 16.52
CA GLY A 473 15.34 33.79 17.83
C GLY A 473 13.92 33.19 17.97
N ILE A 474 13.46 32.38 17.02
CA ILE A 474 12.20 31.65 17.11
C ILE A 474 12.44 30.57 18.16
N SER A 475 11.69 30.66 19.27
CA SER A 475 11.69 29.73 20.38
C SER A 475 12.01 28.30 19.92
N MET A 476 13.14 27.78 20.40
CA MET A 476 13.56 26.37 20.28
C MET A 476 12.65 25.45 21.11
N GLY A 477 11.35 25.71 21.11
CA GLY A 477 10.36 24.83 21.70
C GLY A 477 10.31 23.51 20.93
N SER A 478 9.97 22.43 21.65
CA SER A 478 9.96 21.05 21.16
C SER A 478 9.07 20.83 19.91
N TYR A 479 8.20 21.78 19.56
CA TYR A 479 7.24 21.70 18.46
C TYR A 479 7.43 22.76 17.38
N SER A 480 8.62 23.38 17.33
CA SER A 480 8.95 24.34 16.27
C SER A 480 8.91 23.69 14.87
N THR A 481 8.60 24.49 13.85
CA THR A 481 8.59 24.04 12.46
C THR A 481 9.95 23.50 12.02
N TYR A 482 11.04 24.06 12.55
CA TYR A 482 12.40 23.60 12.27
C TYR A 482 12.62 22.16 12.74
N ILE A 483 12.28 21.83 13.99
CA ILE A 483 12.44 20.48 14.53
C ILE A 483 11.60 19.47 13.75
N ILE A 484 10.36 19.80 13.41
CA ILE A 484 9.49 18.93 12.60
C ILE A 484 10.10 18.67 11.21
N LYS A 485 10.66 19.71 10.57
CA LYS A 485 11.34 19.57 9.28
C LYS A 485 12.61 18.74 9.38
N VAL A 486 13.41 18.93 10.43
CA VAL A 486 14.61 18.12 10.68
C VAL A 486 14.22 16.65 10.85
N LEU A 487 13.22 16.33 11.66
CA LEU A 487 12.77 14.95 11.87
C LEU A 487 12.31 14.28 10.56
N ALA A 488 11.52 14.97 9.73
CA ALA A 488 11.11 14.45 8.43
C ALA A 488 12.28 14.32 7.43
N ALA A 489 13.18 15.31 7.40
CA ALA A 489 14.35 15.32 6.52
C ALA A 489 15.32 14.16 6.80
N ARG A 490 15.42 13.72 8.06
CA ARG A 490 16.26 12.58 8.45
C ARG A 490 15.88 11.32 7.70
N ASP A 491 14.58 11.06 7.55
CA ASP A 491 14.10 9.88 6.85
C ASP A 491 14.56 9.84 5.39
N ILE A 492 14.64 11.01 4.75
CA ILE A 492 14.99 11.19 3.33
C ILE A 492 16.50 11.08 3.11
N VAL A 493 17.31 11.62 4.02
CA VAL A 493 18.77 11.68 3.85
C VAL A 493 19.49 10.41 4.29
N ALA A 494 18.83 9.57 5.10
CA ALA A 494 19.40 8.36 5.65
C ALA A 494 19.58 7.25 4.61
N THR A 495 20.48 6.31 4.90
CA THR A 495 20.64 5.08 4.11
C THR A 495 20.20 3.88 4.94
N TYR A 496 19.40 3.03 4.31
CA TYR A 496 18.76 1.90 4.99
C TYR A 496 19.30 0.54 4.52
N ASP A 497 20.38 0.53 3.76
CA ASP A 497 20.95 -0.69 3.19
C ASP A 497 21.36 -1.69 4.27
N HIS A 498 21.93 -1.23 5.38
CA HIS A 498 22.31 -2.10 6.50
C HIS A 498 21.08 -2.70 7.21
N ILE A 499 20.00 -1.93 7.39
CA ILE A 499 18.74 -2.38 7.99
C ILE A 499 18.05 -3.39 7.06
N PHE A 500 17.96 -3.07 5.77
CA PHE A 500 17.39 -4.00 4.79
C PHE A 500 18.25 -5.25 4.66
N LYS A 501 19.57 -5.15 4.77
CA LYS A 501 20.45 -6.33 4.74
C LYS A 501 20.21 -7.25 5.93
N ARG A 502 19.96 -6.69 7.12
CA ARG A 502 19.51 -7.46 8.29
C ARG A 502 18.17 -8.16 8.00
N TYR A 503 17.21 -7.48 7.39
CA TYR A 503 15.94 -8.08 6.95
C TYR A 503 16.16 -9.25 5.97
N GLU A 504 16.96 -9.05 4.92
CA GLU A 504 17.31 -10.08 3.93
C GLU A 504 17.97 -11.31 4.57
N ASN A 505 18.89 -11.10 5.52
CA ASN A 505 19.64 -12.15 6.18
C ASN A 505 18.76 -12.94 7.17
N ASP A 506 17.92 -12.24 7.94
CA ASP A 506 16.98 -12.86 8.88
C ASP A 506 15.98 -13.74 8.15
N LEU A 507 15.51 -13.27 7.00
CA LEU A 507 14.55 -13.96 6.16
C LEU A 507 15.22 -14.75 5.03
N LYS A 508 16.53 -14.95 5.02
CA LYS A 508 17.20 -15.91 4.12
C LYS A 508 16.80 -15.79 2.65
N PHE A 509 16.74 -14.57 2.13
CA PHE A 509 16.21 -14.28 0.78
C PHE A 509 16.94 -15.10 -0.30
N SER A 510 18.27 -15.13 -0.23
CA SER A 510 19.12 -15.81 -1.22
C SER A 510 18.91 -17.33 -1.16
N GLU A 511 18.90 -17.91 0.04
CA GLU A 511 18.71 -19.33 0.25
C GLU A 511 17.32 -19.78 -0.19
N MET A 512 16.28 -18.99 0.11
CA MET A 512 14.91 -19.27 -0.33
C MET A 512 14.78 -19.17 -1.86
N ALA A 513 15.36 -18.14 -2.47
CA ALA A 513 15.36 -18.00 -3.91
C ALA A 513 16.06 -19.21 -4.56
N GLN A 514 17.23 -19.62 -4.05
CA GLN A 514 17.98 -20.78 -4.54
C GLN A 514 17.19 -22.08 -4.38
N TYR A 515 16.53 -22.28 -3.24
CA TYR A 515 15.68 -23.44 -2.99
C TYR A 515 14.57 -23.58 -4.04
N LEU A 516 13.99 -22.46 -4.49
CA LEU A 516 12.98 -22.42 -5.56
C LEU A 516 13.58 -22.38 -6.97
N GLY A 517 14.88 -22.66 -7.12
CA GLY A 517 15.57 -22.64 -8.41
C GLY A 517 15.74 -21.23 -8.97
N GLY A 518 15.93 -20.22 -8.13
CA GLY A 518 16.10 -18.82 -8.49
C GLY A 518 17.25 -18.13 -7.77
N ALA A 519 17.37 -16.82 -8.00
CA ALA A 519 18.34 -15.93 -7.41
C ALA A 519 17.77 -14.51 -7.32
N VAL A 520 18.13 -13.78 -6.29
CA VAL A 520 17.83 -12.34 -6.21
C VAL A 520 18.78 -11.60 -7.15
N LYS A 521 18.26 -10.71 -8.02
CA LYS A 521 19.10 -9.88 -8.89
C LYS A 521 19.97 -8.95 -8.04
N GLU A 522 21.28 -9.05 -8.20
CA GLU A 522 22.20 -8.05 -7.66
C GLU A 522 22.04 -6.72 -8.39
N ASN A 523 22.03 -6.77 -9.72
CA ASN A 523 21.84 -5.63 -10.61
C ASN A 523 20.39 -5.56 -11.08
N HIS A 524 19.71 -4.49 -10.67
CA HIS A 524 18.32 -4.25 -11.03
C HIS A 524 18.24 -3.64 -12.43
N THR A 525 17.51 -4.29 -13.33
CA THR A 525 17.44 -3.88 -14.75
C THR A 525 16.16 -3.14 -15.12
N ILE A 526 15.12 -3.19 -14.27
CA ILE A 526 13.83 -2.54 -14.52
C ILE A 526 13.72 -1.26 -13.69
N ILE A 527 13.98 -1.36 -12.40
CA ILE A 527 13.87 -0.24 -11.46
C ILE A 527 14.88 -0.44 -10.35
N GLU A 528 15.57 0.65 -10.03
CA GLU A 528 16.62 0.65 -9.03
C GLU A 528 16.12 0.20 -7.65
N LYS A 529 17.08 -0.14 -6.81
CA LYS A 529 16.81 -0.72 -5.49
C LYS A 529 15.99 0.20 -4.58
N TRP A 530 16.32 1.49 -4.62
CA TRP A 530 15.78 2.56 -3.78
C TRP A 530 15.29 3.70 -4.66
N PRO A 531 14.18 3.54 -5.39
CA PRO A 531 13.75 4.48 -6.44
C PRO A 531 13.43 5.88 -5.92
N PHE A 532 13.11 6.00 -4.63
CA PHE A 532 12.63 7.25 -4.04
C PHE A 532 13.60 7.85 -3.02
N ARG A 533 14.82 7.33 -2.95
CA ARG A 533 15.89 7.89 -2.10
C ARG A 533 16.51 9.11 -2.77
N LEU A 534 16.87 10.11 -1.97
CA LEU A 534 17.70 11.25 -2.37
C LEU A 534 18.99 10.80 -3.08
N LYS A 535 19.21 11.25 -4.31
CA LYS A 535 20.36 10.85 -5.14
C LYS A 535 21.50 11.84 -5.03
N LEU A 536 21.20 13.12 -5.12
CA LEU A 536 22.18 14.19 -5.14
C LEU A 536 22.67 14.50 -3.73
N GLN A 537 23.96 14.82 -3.61
CA GLN A 537 24.60 15.28 -2.39
C GLN A 537 24.51 16.81 -2.26
N PRO A 538 24.57 17.37 -1.04
CA PRO A 538 24.61 18.82 -0.85
C PRO A 538 25.71 19.48 -1.69
N GLY A 539 25.36 20.56 -2.38
CA GLY A 539 26.27 21.32 -3.25
C GLY A 539 26.33 20.84 -4.70
N GLN A 540 25.73 19.70 -5.04
CA GLN A 540 25.55 19.32 -6.45
C GLN A 540 24.42 20.13 -7.10
N PRO A 541 24.50 20.45 -8.41
CA PRO A 541 23.41 21.11 -9.13
C PRO A 541 22.10 20.31 -9.01
N GLY A 542 21.00 20.95 -8.60
CA GLY A 542 19.70 20.30 -8.44
C GLY A 542 19.47 19.61 -7.09
N ALA A 543 20.46 19.60 -6.18
CA ALA A 543 20.39 18.83 -4.95
C ALA A 543 19.35 19.37 -3.95
N GLN A 544 19.22 20.69 -3.83
CA GLN A 544 18.23 21.32 -2.94
C GLN A 544 16.82 21.06 -3.48
N GLU A 545 16.64 21.17 -4.80
CA GLU A 545 15.37 20.94 -5.48
C GLU A 545 14.91 19.48 -5.33
N GLU A 546 15.83 18.51 -5.46
CA GLU A 546 15.50 17.10 -5.19
C GLU A 546 15.11 16.87 -3.72
N PHE A 547 15.87 17.45 -2.79
CA PHE A 547 15.59 17.34 -1.36
C PHE A 547 14.22 17.92 -1.01
N ASP A 548 13.90 19.14 -1.44
CA ASP A 548 12.62 19.81 -1.18
C ASP A 548 11.45 19.03 -1.81
N ARG A 549 11.65 18.47 -3.01
CA ARG A 549 10.66 17.62 -3.68
C ARG A 549 10.39 16.32 -2.92
N LEU A 550 11.41 15.66 -2.39
CA LEU A 550 11.21 14.46 -1.58
C LEU A 550 10.56 14.78 -0.23
N LEU A 551 10.90 15.93 0.36
CA LEU A 551 10.33 16.37 1.63
C LEU A 551 8.83 16.71 1.53
N CYS A 552 8.37 17.18 0.37
CA CYS A 552 6.96 17.47 0.13
C CYS A 552 6.16 16.30 -0.47
N GLY A 553 6.84 15.25 -0.93
CA GLY A 553 6.25 14.09 -1.60
C GLY A 553 5.59 13.07 -0.66
N GLY A 554 4.94 12.05 -1.26
CA GLY A 554 4.26 10.97 -0.53
C GLY A 554 5.13 9.78 -0.12
N VAL A 555 6.41 9.78 -0.49
CA VAL A 555 7.36 8.69 -0.27
C VAL A 555 8.40 9.07 0.78
N SER A 556 8.84 8.08 1.54
CA SER A 556 9.77 8.27 2.67
C SER A 556 11.24 8.05 2.31
N GLY A 557 11.52 7.42 1.16
CA GLY A 557 12.85 6.92 0.80
C GLY A 557 13.19 5.56 1.42
N LYS A 558 12.29 5.00 2.24
CA LYS A 558 12.38 3.67 2.85
C LYS A 558 11.78 2.58 1.97
N GLU A 559 11.16 2.95 0.86
CA GLU A 559 10.56 2.01 -0.09
C GLU A 559 11.67 1.33 -0.92
N ARG A 560 11.72 0.00 -0.82
CA ARG A 560 12.73 -0.85 -1.45
C ARG A 560 12.06 -1.80 -2.45
N LEU A 561 12.55 -1.87 -3.68
CA LEU A 561 12.09 -2.87 -4.66
C LEU A 561 13.06 -4.03 -4.79
N THR A 562 12.63 -5.28 -4.65
CA THR A 562 13.48 -6.45 -4.86
C THR A 562 13.04 -7.23 -6.09
N MET A 563 14.00 -7.79 -6.83
CA MET A 563 13.74 -8.55 -8.05
C MET A 563 14.30 -9.98 -8.01
N PRO A 564 13.51 -10.97 -7.58
CA PRO A 564 13.85 -12.36 -7.79
C PRO A 564 13.77 -12.75 -9.27
N VAL A 565 14.76 -13.50 -9.74
CA VAL A 565 14.78 -14.21 -11.03
C VAL A 565 14.80 -15.69 -10.76
N ILE A 566 14.10 -16.48 -11.55
CA ILE A 566 14.20 -17.93 -11.46
C ILE A 566 15.19 -18.40 -12.50
N ARG A 567 16.18 -19.19 -12.09
CA ARG A 567 17.15 -19.88 -12.93
C ARG A 567 16.98 -21.39 -12.79
N PHE A 568 16.18 -22.01 -13.65
CA PHE A 568 16.16 -23.47 -13.71
C PHE A 568 17.48 -23.99 -14.29
N SER A 569 18.38 -24.47 -13.43
CA SER A 569 19.49 -25.32 -13.84
C SER A 569 19.01 -26.77 -13.92
N GLY A 570 18.65 -27.23 -15.12
CA GLY A 570 18.89 -28.58 -15.64
C GLY A 570 18.51 -29.85 -14.85
N ARG A 571 17.82 -29.80 -13.72
CA ARG A 571 17.26 -31.00 -13.07
C ARG A 571 15.79 -30.76 -12.76
N SER A 572 14.96 -31.70 -13.21
CA SER A 572 13.54 -31.80 -12.89
C SER A 572 13.35 -31.79 -11.37
N ALA A 573 13.16 -30.62 -10.80
CA ALA A 573 12.72 -30.49 -9.41
C ALA A 573 11.24 -30.84 -9.40
N LEU A 574 10.92 -32.04 -8.90
CA LEU A 574 9.58 -32.37 -8.44
C LEU A 574 9.12 -31.23 -7.52
N LEU A 575 8.01 -30.58 -7.86
CA LEU A 575 7.35 -29.59 -7.01
C LEU A 575 7.10 -30.24 -5.65
N PRO A 576 7.70 -29.74 -4.54
CA PRO A 576 7.33 -30.20 -3.22
C PRO A 576 5.89 -29.76 -2.94
N SER A 577 5.11 -30.63 -2.30
CA SER A 577 3.74 -30.29 -1.91
C SER A 577 3.75 -29.32 -0.73
N ILE A 578 2.62 -28.66 -0.46
CA ILE A 578 2.43 -27.67 0.63
C ILE A 578 2.97 -28.16 2.00
N THR A 579 3.14 -29.47 2.21
CA THR A 579 3.66 -30.08 3.44
C THR A 579 5.16 -29.92 3.68
N ASP A 580 5.95 -29.42 2.73
CA ASP A 580 7.42 -29.38 2.86
C ASP A 580 7.97 -28.10 3.52
N PHE A 581 7.10 -27.24 4.05
CA PHE A 581 7.50 -26.08 4.85
C PHE A 581 7.89 -26.49 6.27
N VAL A 582 9.19 -26.44 6.57
CA VAL A 582 9.69 -26.47 7.95
C VAL A 582 9.53 -25.06 8.55
N PHE A 583 8.63 -24.92 9.53
CA PHE A 583 8.53 -23.71 10.34
C PHE A 583 9.72 -23.61 11.30
N LEU A 584 10.57 -22.60 11.11
CA LEU A 584 11.63 -22.25 12.05
C LEU A 584 11.01 -21.45 13.21
N VAL A 585 10.57 -22.15 14.26
CA VAL A 585 10.16 -21.50 15.52
C VAL A 585 11.42 -21.09 16.27
N ARG A 586 11.69 -19.78 16.35
CA ARG A 586 12.72 -19.24 17.26
C ARG A 586 12.12 -19.09 18.66
N GLY A 587 12.53 -19.94 19.59
CA GLY A 587 12.38 -19.74 21.03
C GLY A 587 13.74 -19.93 21.70
N SER A 588 14.11 -19.04 22.62
CA SER A 588 15.23 -19.29 23.54
C SER A 588 14.69 -19.97 24.79
N ILE A 589 15.18 -21.17 25.10
CA ILE A 589 14.97 -21.77 26.42
C ILE A 589 16.22 -21.44 27.23
N THR A 590 16.12 -20.51 28.18
CA THR A 590 17.16 -20.23 29.15
C THR A 590 17.13 -21.34 30.20
N ALA A 591 18.14 -22.21 30.20
CA ALA A 591 18.29 -23.27 31.19
C ALA A 591 18.59 -22.64 32.56
N GLY A 592 17.56 -22.53 33.40
CA GLY A 592 17.65 -21.93 34.72
C GLY A 592 16.60 -22.49 35.67
N SER A 593 16.48 -23.81 35.79
CA SER A 593 16.00 -24.45 37.01
C SER A 593 16.29 -25.95 36.99
N THR A 594 16.93 -26.42 38.05
CA THR A 594 17.13 -27.83 38.35
C THR A 594 15.84 -28.40 38.95
N THR A 595 14.93 -28.87 38.11
CA THR A 595 13.85 -29.78 38.52
C THR A 595 14.12 -31.17 37.93
N LYS A 596 13.83 -32.22 38.71
CA LYS A 596 14.17 -33.63 38.45
C LYS A 596 13.42 -34.28 37.27
N GLU A 597 12.59 -33.51 36.57
CA GLU A 597 11.85 -33.96 35.39
C GLU A 597 12.30 -33.08 34.22
N GLY A 598 13.03 -33.68 33.29
CA GLY A 598 13.78 -32.98 32.25
C GLY A 598 12.92 -32.40 31.12
N PRO A 599 13.53 -31.88 30.02
CA PRO A 599 12.88 -31.24 28.87
C PRO A 599 11.88 -32.10 28.08
N SER A 600 11.61 -33.32 28.56
CA SER A 600 10.91 -34.39 27.89
C SER A 600 9.41 -34.12 27.74
N GLU A 601 8.76 -33.48 28.72
CA GLU A 601 7.29 -33.36 28.72
C GLU A 601 6.75 -32.26 27.79
N VAL A 602 7.44 -31.12 27.67
CA VAL A 602 7.06 -30.07 26.71
C VAL A 602 7.29 -30.52 25.27
N ILE A 603 8.36 -31.27 25.02
CA ILE A 603 8.65 -31.87 23.70
C ILE A 603 7.60 -32.94 23.37
N GLN A 604 7.16 -33.74 24.35
CA GLN A 604 6.11 -34.74 24.15
C GLN A 604 4.73 -34.11 23.92
N LEU A 605 4.39 -32.99 24.57
CA LEU A 605 3.09 -32.33 24.38
C LEU A 605 2.95 -31.76 22.94
N VAL A 606 4.03 -31.16 22.41
CA VAL A 606 4.07 -30.63 21.04
C VAL A 606 4.09 -31.77 20.00
N ALA A 607 4.77 -32.88 20.28
CA ALA A 607 4.77 -34.06 19.42
C ALA A 607 3.43 -34.83 19.43
N GLN A 608 2.73 -34.90 20.56
CA GLN A 608 1.42 -35.56 20.68
C GLN A 608 0.30 -34.78 19.97
N MET A 609 0.38 -33.44 19.91
CA MET A 609 -0.58 -32.61 19.19
C MET A 609 -0.45 -32.69 17.66
N ASN A 610 0.67 -33.20 17.11
CA ASN A 610 0.92 -33.16 15.67
C ASN A 610 1.62 -34.43 15.15
N LYS A 611 0.83 -35.47 14.87
CA LYS A 611 1.31 -36.70 14.20
C LYS A 611 1.68 -36.53 12.70
N ARG A 612 1.91 -35.32 12.20
CA ARG A 612 2.12 -35.02 10.76
C ARG A 612 3.32 -34.13 10.39
N TRP A 613 4.15 -33.70 11.34
CA TRP A 613 5.26 -32.78 11.06
C TRP A 613 6.56 -33.17 11.79
N LEU A 614 7.71 -33.05 11.12
CA LEU A 614 9.04 -33.23 11.71
C LEU A 614 9.56 -31.87 12.21
N VAL A 615 9.87 -31.74 13.51
CA VAL A 615 10.40 -30.50 14.11
C VAL A 615 11.89 -30.68 14.43
N TYR A 616 12.76 -29.81 13.91
CA TYR A 616 14.19 -29.80 14.22
C TYR A 616 14.54 -28.69 15.20
N PHE A 617 15.25 -29.04 16.28
CA PHE A 617 15.89 -28.08 17.19
C PHE A 617 17.40 -28.06 16.93
N LYS A 618 17.99 -26.87 16.82
CA LYS A 618 19.45 -26.70 16.77
C LYS A 618 19.95 -26.32 18.17
N PRO A 619 20.85 -27.08 18.81
CA PRO A 619 21.45 -26.67 20.08
C PRO A 619 22.34 -25.43 19.85
N ALA A 620 22.24 -24.45 20.74
CA ALA A 620 23.26 -23.42 20.86
C ALA A 620 24.50 -24.07 21.50
N VAL A 621 25.61 -24.11 20.76
CA VAL A 621 26.89 -24.57 21.29
C VAL A 621 27.45 -23.46 22.18
N THR A 622 27.51 -23.70 23.48
CA THR A 622 28.26 -22.88 24.43
C THR A 622 29.68 -23.43 24.51
N ASP A 623 30.68 -22.56 24.36
CA ASP A 623 32.11 -22.88 24.43
C ASP A 623 32.47 -23.50 25.79
N ALA A 624 32.56 -24.84 25.83
CA ALA A 624 33.22 -25.60 26.88
C ALA A 624 33.89 -26.83 26.23
N PRO A 625 35.13 -27.20 26.62
CA PRO A 625 35.86 -28.27 25.97
C PRO A 625 35.23 -29.62 26.32
N LEU A 626 34.83 -30.39 25.31
CA LEU A 626 34.27 -31.73 25.48
C LEU A 626 35.27 -32.81 25.06
N ASP A 627 35.43 -33.71 26.01
CA ASP A 627 36.30 -34.88 26.14
C ASP A 627 36.21 -35.88 24.97
N SER A 628 37.34 -36.50 24.62
CA SER A 628 37.57 -37.33 23.42
C SER A 628 37.07 -38.77 23.55
N SER A 629 35.94 -39.01 24.23
CA SER A 629 35.50 -40.36 24.61
C SER A 629 34.12 -40.80 24.08
N ILE A 630 33.51 -40.09 23.12
CA ILE A 630 32.17 -40.45 22.57
C ILE A 630 32.24 -40.72 21.05
N PRO A 631 31.88 -41.93 20.56
CA PRO A 631 31.88 -42.25 19.12
C PRO A 631 30.64 -41.68 18.40
N PRO A 632 30.72 -41.41 17.07
CA PRO A 632 29.62 -40.81 16.31
C PRO A 632 28.50 -41.84 16.03
N PRO A 633 27.21 -41.45 16.09
CA PRO A 633 26.12 -42.36 15.75
C PRO A 633 25.99 -42.54 14.24
N SER A 634 25.91 -43.82 13.85
CA SER A 634 25.69 -44.37 12.52
C SER A 634 24.21 -44.30 12.08
N LYS A 635 24.00 -44.44 10.77
CA LYS A 635 22.71 -44.52 10.06
C LYS A 635 21.69 -45.45 10.76
N ILE A 636 20.45 -44.99 10.91
CA ILE A 636 19.30 -45.84 11.27
C ILE A 636 18.33 -45.92 10.09
N HIS A 637 18.00 -47.17 9.73
CA HIS A 637 17.06 -47.61 8.70
C HIS A 637 15.59 -47.50 9.13
N ASP A 638 14.70 -47.57 8.14
CA ASP A 638 13.24 -47.63 8.24
C ASP A 638 12.70 -48.50 9.39
N ILE A 639 11.71 -47.96 10.12
CA ILE A 639 10.84 -48.72 11.02
C ILE A 639 9.39 -48.49 10.60
N THR A 640 8.74 -49.55 10.13
CA THR A 640 7.28 -49.68 10.09
C THR A 640 6.86 -50.46 11.33
N LEU A 641 5.76 -50.08 11.99
CA LEU A 641 4.94 -51.03 12.75
C LEU A 641 3.57 -50.48 13.13
N SER A 642 2.59 -51.26 12.70
CA SER A 642 1.28 -51.51 13.27
C SER A 642 1.35 -51.94 14.75
N SER A 643 0.19 -51.88 15.41
CA SER A 643 -0.13 -52.29 16.79
C SER A 643 0.11 -51.24 17.89
N ILE A 644 -1.00 -50.68 18.40
CA ILE A 644 -1.44 -50.74 19.81
C ILE A 644 -2.79 -50.01 19.92
N SER A 645 -3.78 -50.74 20.43
CA SER A 645 -5.04 -50.33 21.07
C SER A 645 -5.30 -51.38 22.16
N PRO A 646 -6.05 -51.16 23.27
CA PRO A 646 -6.79 -49.97 23.71
C PRO A 646 -6.50 -49.56 25.17
N VAL A 647 -6.56 -48.26 25.48
CA VAL A 647 -6.94 -47.76 26.82
C VAL A 647 -7.87 -46.56 26.59
N PHE A 648 -8.86 -46.41 27.47
CA PHE A 648 -9.89 -45.37 27.56
C PHE A 648 -11.26 -45.68 26.96
N GLN A 649 -11.94 -46.67 27.56
CA GLN A 649 -13.33 -46.50 27.97
C GLN A 649 -13.38 -46.00 29.42
N ASN A 650 -13.97 -44.83 29.62
CA ASN A 650 -14.71 -44.36 30.80
C ASN A 650 -14.71 -42.85 30.73
N ILE A 651 -15.72 -42.23 30.12
CA ILE A 651 -16.56 -41.14 30.66
C ILE A 651 -17.73 -40.98 29.67
N LEU A 652 -18.81 -41.72 29.87
CA LEU A 652 -20.14 -41.36 29.39
C LEU A 652 -21.17 -41.66 30.48
N GLY A 653 -22.07 -40.70 30.69
CA GLY A 653 -23.31 -40.81 31.45
C GLY A 653 -23.50 -39.58 32.35
N SER A 654 -24.63 -38.88 32.41
CA SER A 654 -25.95 -39.00 31.77
C SER A 654 -26.83 -37.89 32.38
N SER A 655 -27.70 -37.24 31.62
CA SER A 655 -29.14 -37.05 31.94
C SER A 655 -29.82 -35.98 31.07
N ASN A 656 -31.04 -36.34 30.64
CA ASN A 656 -31.99 -35.58 29.85
C ASN A 656 -32.85 -34.64 30.72
N GLY A 657 -33.45 -33.62 30.09
CA GLY A 657 -34.63 -32.90 30.60
C GLY A 657 -35.20 -31.92 29.57
N GLU A 658 -36.38 -32.21 29.03
CA GLU A 658 -37.18 -31.39 28.10
C GLU A 658 -38.00 -30.30 28.80
N GLY A 659 -38.33 -29.19 28.11
CA GLY A 659 -39.46 -28.32 28.52
C GLY A 659 -39.58 -26.90 27.89
N ARG A 660 -40.35 -26.81 26.80
CA ARG A 660 -41.29 -25.73 26.33
C ARG A 660 -40.86 -24.26 26.03
N ALA A 661 -41.08 -23.91 24.75
CA ALA A 661 -41.45 -22.67 24.02
C ALA A 661 -41.73 -21.31 24.72
N SER A 662 -41.20 -20.21 24.12
CA SER A 662 -41.99 -19.04 23.61
C SER A 662 -41.16 -18.05 22.74
N SER A 663 -41.72 -17.71 21.57
CA SER A 663 -41.73 -16.45 20.77
C SER A 663 -40.64 -15.34 20.84
N ASP A 664 -40.24 -14.93 19.63
CA ASP A 664 -39.90 -13.58 19.10
C ASP A 664 -38.65 -12.81 19.57
N PHE A 665 -37.66 -12.67 18.66
CA PHE A 665 -37.20 -11.38 18.08
C PHE A 665 -36.07 -11.59 17.05
N ASP A 666 -36.19 -10.90 15.90
CA ASP A 666 -35.26 -10.82 14.77
C ASP A 666 -33.88 -10.20 15.10
N ARG A 667 -32.78 -10.78 14.55
CA ARG A 667 -31.72 -10.08 13.76
C ARG A 667 -30.58 -11.03 13.31
N PRO A 668 -29.91 -10.75 12.16
CA PRO A 668 -28.89 -11.65 11.59
C PRO A 668 -27.52 -11.51 12.25
N SER A 669 -26.89 -12.66 12.44
CA SER A 669 -25.60 -12.94 13.05
C SER A 669 -24.38 -12.46 12.26
N SER A 670 -23.46 -11.78 12.94
CA SER A 670 -22.02 -11.73 12.62
C SER A 670 -21.33 -13.01 13.10
N PRO A 671 -20.23 -13.49 12.46
CA PRO A 671 -19.41 -14.54 13.05
C PRO A 671 -18.37 -13.91 13.98
N SER A 672 -18.69 -13.85 15.27
CA SER A 672 -17.70 -13.63 16.34
C SER A 672 -16.91 -14.92 16.60
N SER A 673 -15.58 -14.84 16.61
CA SER A 673 -14.68 -15.89 17.05
C SER A 673 -14.92 -16.25 18.52
N ARG A 674 -15.44 -17.46 18.79
CA ARG A 674 -15.52 -18.02 20.16
C ARG A 674 -14.12 -18.47 20.60
N ALA A 675 -13.60 -17.89 21.68
CA ALA A 675 -12.51 -18.47 22.45
C ALA A 675 -13.06 -19.65 23.26
N VAL A 676 -12.42 -20.82 23.17
CA VAL A 676 -12.72 -21.97 24.04
C VAL A 676 -11.67 -21.99 25.14
N SER A 677 -12.10 -21.83 26.39
CA SER A 677 -11.25 -22.08 27.57
C SER A 677 -11.27 -23.58 27.86
N LEU A 678 -10.10 -24.23 27.83
CA LEU A 678 -9.91 -25.55 28.42
C LEU A 678 -9.60 -25.35 29.91
N ALA A 679 -10.55 -25.72 30.77
CA ALA A 679 -10.38 -25.73 32.22
C ALA A 679 -10.28 -27.18 32.74
N GLY A 680 -9.34 -27.41 33.65
CA GLY A 680 -9.03 -28.69 34.34
C GLY A 680 -7.69 -29.24 33.85
N ILE A 681 -6.60 -29.27 34.63
CA ILE A 681 -6.41 -29.65 36.03
C ILE A 681 -5.46 -28.62 36.66
N THR A 682 -5.80 -28.11 37.85
CA THR A 682 -4.96 -27.17 38.61
C THR A 682 -4.31 -27.90 39.78
N ASP A 683 -2.99 -27.80 39.89
CA ASP A 683 -2.25 -27.97 41.15
C ASP A 683 -1.83 -26.55 41.61
N PRO A 684 -2.10 -26.12 42.87
CA PRO A 684 -2.04 -24.70 43.22
C PRO A 684 -0.65 -24.11 43.47
N THR A 685 0.46 -24.82 43.24
CA THR A 685 1.78 -24.40 43.78
C THR A 685 2.87 -24.03 42.79
N THR A 686 2.60 -23.91 41.48
CA THR A 686 3.67 -23.62 40.51
C THR A 686 3.25 -22.62 39.42
N PRO A 687 3.93 -21.46 39.26
CA PRO A 687 3.57 -20.48 38.25
C PRO A 687 4.00 -20.97 36.87
N HIS A 688 3.05 -21.35 36.01
CA HIS A 688 3.31 -21.71 34.62
C HIS A 688 2.63 -20.70 33.69
N GLY A 689 3.37 -20.31 32.64
CA GLY A 689 2.92 -19.38 31.61
C GLY A 689 1.65 -19.86 30.89
N MET A 690 0.80 -18.90 30.54
CA MET A 690 -0.46 -19.15 29.86
C MET A 690 -0.24 -19.17 28.34
N ILE A 691 -0.51 -20.30 27.70
CA ILE A 691 -0.51 -20.42 26.23
C ILE A 691 -1.93 -20.10 25.73
N VAL A 692 -2.07 -19.04 24.94
CA VAL A 692 -3.34 -18.71 24.26
C VAL A 692 -3.24 -19.12 22.80
N ALA A 693 -4.02 -20.13 22.41
CA ALA A 693 -4.20 -20.52 21.02
C ALA A 693 -5.41 -19.78 20.45
N MET A 694 -5.21 -18.97 19.40
CA MET A 694 -6.31 -18.38 18.64
C MET A 694 -6.55 -19.21 17.37
N LEU A 695 -7.81 -19.61 17.15
CA LEU A 695 -8.24 -20.25 15.91
C LEU A 695 -8.45 -19.16 14.85
N GLN A 696 -7.59 -19.14 13.83
CA GLN A 696 -7.84 -18.40 12.60
C GLN A 696 -8.01 -19.42 11.48
N THR A 697 -9.28 -19.72 11.20
CA THR A 697 -9.80 -20.66 10.18
C THR A 697 -9.31 -22.11 10.28
N ARG A 698 -10.00 -23.02 9.59
CA ARG A 698 -10.02 -24.49 9.85
C ARG A 698 -8.69 -25.23 9.65
N GLU A 699 -7.58 -24.57 9.32
CA GLU A 699 -6.30 -25.24 9.01
C GLU A 699 -5.05 -24.55 9.60
N SER A 700 -5.19 -23.55 10.48
CA SER A 700 -4.02 -22.91 11.13
C SER A 700 -4.28 -22.50 12.59
N ILE A 701 -3.37 -22.93 13.48
CA ILE A 701 -3.29 -22.46 14.87
C ILE A 701 -2.05 -21.56 14.97
N TYR A 702 -2.25 -20.33 15.42
CA TYR A 702 -1.16 -19.43 15.80
C TYR A 702 -0.85 -19.64 17.29
N LEU A 703 0.39 -19.97 17.63
CA LEU A 703 0.87 -20.04 19.01
C LEU A 703 1.72 -18.80 19.30
N LYS A 704 1.26 -17.97 20.25
CA LYS A 704 2.02 -16.84 20.78
C LYS A 704 2.38 -17.16 22.23
N VAL A 705 3.66 -17.37 22.50
CA VAL A 705 4.16 -17.55 23.87
C VAL A 705 4.45 -16.16 24.43
N PHE A 706 3.77 -15.78 25.51
CA PHE A 706 4.10 -14.58 26.28
C PHE A 706 5.05 -14.97 27.40
N ASP A 707 6.20 -14.30 27.48
CA ASP A 707 7.10 -14.41 28.61
C ASP A 707 6.62 -13.43 29.68
N VAL A 708 6.11 -13.95 30.81
CA VAL A 708 5.63 -13.13 31.93
C VAL A 708 6.42 -13.54 33.16
N THR A 709 7.44 -12.76 33.50
CA THR A 709 8.15 -12.91 34.78
C THR A 709 7.38 -12.16 35.86
N LEU A 710 6.47 -12.85 36.53
CA LEU A 710 5.79 -12.35 37.74
C LEU A 710 6.62 -12.69 38.97
N THR A 711 7.28 -11.71 39.57
CA THR A 711 7.61 -11.75 40.99
C THR A 711 6.60 -10.88 41.72
N ARG A 712 5.78 -11.48 42.58
CA ARG A 712 4.78 -10.77 43.38
C ARG A 712 5.02 -11.07 44.85
N GLU A 713 5.44 -10.06 45.60
CA GLU A 713 5.22 -10.01 47.05
C GLU A 713 3.77 -9.57 47.31
N TYR A 714 3.12 -10.24 48.24
CA TYR A 714 1.74 -10.02 48.66
C TYR A 714 1.64 -8.83 49.62
N SER A 715 0.79 -7.85 49.30
CA SER A 715 -0.06 -7.16 50.29
C SER A 715 -1.32 -6.64 49.60
N GLY A 716 -2.46 -6.71 50.30
CA GLY A 716 -3.79 -6.81 49.71
C GLY A 716 -4.55 -5.51 49.41
N ASN A 717 -5.76 -5.78 48.90
CA ASN A 717 -6.91 -4.93 48.58
C ASN A 717 -7.10 -4.42 47.14
N GLU A 718 -8.13 -5.01 46.53
CA GLU A 718 -9.14 -4.52 45.58
C GLU A 718 -8.72 -3.75 44.30
N ASP A 719 -8.96 -4.45 43.18
CA ASP A 719 -9.40 -4.03 41.84
C ASP A 719 -8.85 -2.75 41.17
N VAL A 720 -8.20 -2.99 40.02
CA VAL A 720 -8.24 -2.29 38.70
C VAL A 720 -6.84 -2.35 38.05
N CYS A 721 -6.63 -3.26 37.08
CA CYS A 721 -5.40 -3.26 36.28
C CYS A 721 -5.53 -2.34 35.06
N ASN A 722 -5.04 -1.12 35.23
CA ASN A 722 -4.65 -0.19 34.17
C ASN A 722 -3.26 -0.58 33.63
N PHE A 723 -3.08 -0.61 32.29
CA PHE A 723 -1.75 -0.70 31.69
C PHE A 723 -1.14 0.70 31.58
N TRP A 724 -0.15 0.99 32.42
CA TRP A 724 0.69 2.18 32.37
C TRP A 724 2.01 1.85 31.68
N GLY A 725 2.36 2.61 30.64
CA GLY A 725 3.72 2.69 30.11
C GLY A 725 4.48 3.78 30.85
N LEU A 726 5.55 3.40 31.55
CA LEU A 726 6.42 4.32 32.28
C LEU A 726 7.19 5.21 31.30
N ALA A 727 6.94 6.51 31.41
CA ALA A 727 7.89 7.56 31.10
C ALA A 727 8.82 7.75 32.31
N GLU A 728 10.10 8.03 32.09
CA GLU A 728 10.93 8.68 33.09
C GLU A 728 11.96 9.60 32.41
N GLU A 729 11.82 10.89 32.68
CA GLU A 729 12.91 11.86 32.71
C GLU A 729 13.73 11.62 33.99
N GLU A 730 15.05 11.68 33.91
CA GLU A 730 15.92 12.52 34.76
C GLU A 730 17.40 12.19 34.50
N PHE A 731 18.18 13.22 34.15
CA PHE A 731 19.64 13.19 34.06
C PHE A 731 20.18 14.04 35.20
N TYR A 732 20.87 13.43 36.19
CA TYR A 732 22.09 13.90 36.87
C TYR A 732 22.51 12.89 37.95
N PRO A 733 23.82 12.57 38.07
CA PRO A 733 24.41 12.62 39.41
C PRO A 733 25.81 13.24 39.42
N GLY A 734 26.08 14.07 40.44
CA GLY A 734 27.38 14.64 40.74
C GLY A 734 28.20 13.85 41.76
N LEU A 735 29.45 14.30 41.91
CA LEU A 735 30.38 14.17 43.05
C LEU A 735 31.09 12.84 43.35
N ARG A 736 32.43 12.92 43.33
CA ARG A 736 33.41 12.59 44.40
C ARG A 736 34.79 13.07 43.90
N SER A 737 35.73 13.64 44.66
CA SER A 737 35.98 13.69 46.11
C SER A 737 36.97 14.83 46.45
N ARG A 738 36.91 15.31 47.71
CA ARG A 738 37.90 16.18 48.36
C ARG A 738 39.26 15.51 48.55
N ALA A 739 40.34 16.24 48.27
CA ALA A 739 41.47 16.55 49.16
C ALA A 739 42.32 17.62 48.48
#